data_AF-A0A5N0I8D8-F1
#
_entry.id   AF-A0A5N0I8D8-F1
#
_cell.length_a   1.000
_cell.length_b   1.000
_cell.length_c   1.000
_cell.angle_alpha   90.00
_cell.angle_beta   90.00
_cell.angle_gamma   90.00
#
_symmetry.space_group_name_H-M   'P 1'
#
loop_
_entity.id
_entity.type
_entity.pdbx_description
1 polymer ?
#
loop_
_entity_poly.entity_id
_entity_poly.type
_entity_poly.pdbx_seq_one_letter_code
_entity_poly.pdbx_strand_id
1 'polypeptide(L)'
;MPTEAFASPLTVWVGPRHYTFPAGRDVTVGRDSRCDVRLGGTGPATSPTHVVLHHDGRRWVAIDHSQSGIYVDGVRMSRVLIRNGLAISLGDPRHGLRLAFEIGRPTAPTSTPPPGVDRLSERSGQPKPLPGQLPPWSARPERPAGPSQPKPPRVDARPRLARPSQLPTQAFRDPQSPPQSRRTLEPPSQLTTQRLRLPRLPQQQPPQPSGPVTPHLAGLEVHRVGLSVAGQPVLADISFTAQPGTLSAVIGPSEVARTSLVRIVGGVLRPGAGRVAIDGHDLYAEDMRRHRIGMVPQDDLLHPQLTIEQALGYLAELRLPPNTSANDRRQVVDRVLGELELTALRTVQVGTLTREQRKRASAAAELLTDPSVLVLEEPTAGLDTAQERRIVAALRRVATAGRVVVVSTTSVDQFDGYDQVLTLNSTGLLVSGHQRALPEQAPAAAAEPLTRPAHIALGRQIALAMRRQTWLVIADQRYLIFLTLLPVLFGGLVLLVPGHTGLGPADLYGNSPDEALEILVLLIFGAVVMGTASTIRDIRRERAAFRREHADGLSTTAYLTAKIGVYSLIAMAQAAVTTTVAVAGKGAPSHSAVLLGTPMLELYLAVVVTAIVSALVALALSSMAGYAAQLLLMAVLVVLISVLFCGGVFPLNGRFGLEQFAWLLPSRWGFAAAASTVDLPEINSLASSDQSWTHSAGWWLFDMAMLIALGVMWILFVCWRLRRSLSEQGSPTGTTSRPR
;
A
#
# COMPACT_ATOMS: atom_id res chain seq x y z
N MET A 1 21.75 -27.01 23.76
CA MET A 1 21.75 -25.65 24.33
C MET A 1 23.00 -24.95 23.86
N PRO A 2 22.93 -23.84 23.11
CA PRO A 2 24.13 -23.06 22.79
C PRO A 2 24.47 -22.15 23.98
N THR A 3 25.74 -22.20 24.35
CA THR A 3 26.42 -21.40 25.35
C THR A 3 26.10 -19.91 25.19
N GLU A 4 25.49 -19.29 26.21
CA GLU A 4 25.35 -17.83 26.28
C GLU A 4 26.75 -17.20 26.23
N ALA A 5 27.08 -16.56 25.10
CA ALA A 5 28.20 -15.67 25.04
C ALA A 5 27.92 -14.53 26.03
N PHE A 6 28.72 -14.44 27.10
CA PHE A 6 28.59 -13.45 28.16
C PHE A 6 28.56 -12.04 27.58
N ALA A 7 27.37 -11.46 27.50
CA ALA A 7 27.17 -10.14 26.95
C ALA A 7 27.36 -9.07 28.03
N SER A 8 28.09 -8.01 27.69
CA SER A 8 28.49 -6.98 28.63
C SER A 8 27.29 -6.24 29.24
N PRO A 9 27.21 -6.09 30.58
CA PRO A 9 26.14 -5.32 31.20
C PRO A 9 26.26 -3.83 30.84
N LEU A 10 25.12 -3.14 30.78
CA LEU A 10 25.05 -1.71 30.52
C LEU A 10 24.68 -0.95 31.79
N THR A 11 25.50 0.02 32.17
CA THR A 11 25.17 1.01 33.20
C THR A 11 24.71 2.30 32.53
N VAL A 12 23.52 2.76 32.92
CA VAL A 12 22.89 3.99 32.45
C VAL A 12 22.88 5.00 33.58
N TRP A 13 23.52 6.15 33.35
CA TRP A 13 23.59 7.27 34.28
C TRP A 13 22.56 8.34 33.91
N VAL A 14 21.78 8.77 34.90
CA VAL A 14 20.79 9.85 34.82
C VAL A 14 21.07 10.85 35.95
N GLY A 15 21.89 11.86 35.65
CA GLY A 15 22.42 12.74 36.70
C GLY A 15 23.18 11.93 37.76
N PRO A 16 22.84 12.02 39.06
CA PRO A 16 23.52 11.27 40.12
C PRO A 16 23.06 9.81 40.25
N ARG A 17 21.99 9.39 39.54
CA ARG A 17 21.43 8.04 39.64
C ARG A 17 22.03 7.17 38.54
N HIS A 18 22.32 5.91 38.86
CA HIS A 18 22.77 4.92 37.88
C HIS A 18 21.96 3.63 38.00
N TYR A 19 21.82 2.94 36.87
CA TYR A 19 21.07 1.70 36.75
C TYR A 19 21.86 0.73 35.88
N THR A 20 22.12 -0.48 36.37
CA THR A 20 22.88 -1.50 35.63
C THR A 20 21.96 -2.62 35.18
N PHE A 21 22.05 -2.97 33.89
CA PHE A 21 21.20 -3.96 33.25
C PHE A 21 22.03 -5.08 32.64
N PRO A 22 21.63 -6.35 32.82
CA PRO A 22 22.23 -7.46 32.10
C PRO A 22 21.88 -7.35 30.61
N ALA A 23 22.78 -7.80 29.75
CA ALA A 23 22.49 -7.90 28.33
C ALA A 23 21.49 -9.02 28.04
N GLY A 24 20.60 -8.78 27.07
CA GLY A 24 19.61 -9.77 26.61
C GLY A 24 18.14 -9.36 26.75
N ARG A 25 17.83 -8.27 27.49
CA ARG A 25 16.49 -7.66 27.50
C ARG A 25 16.55 -6.19 27.11
N ASP A 26 15.49 -5.73 26.46
CA ASP A 26 15.32 -4.30 26.16
C ASP A 26 15.11 -3.53 27.46
N VAL A 27 15.80 -2.40 27.56
CA VAL A 27 15.68 -1.48 28.70
C VAL A 27 14.96 -0.23 28.22
N THR A 28 13.84 0.07 28.86
CA THR A 28 13.02 1.24 28.52
C THR A 28 13.35 2.42 29.41
N VAL A 29 13.54 3.60 28.80
CA VAL A 29 13.85 4.84 29.51
C VAL A 29 12.81 5.89 29.16
N GLY A 30 12.15 6.47 30.15
CA GLY A 30 11.04 7.40 29.93
C GLY A 30 10.36 7.90 31.20
N ARG A 31 9.24 8.60 31.02
CA ARG A 31 8.46 9.20 32.11
C ARG A 31 7.45 8.24 32.75
N ASP A 32 7.03 7.23 31.99
CA ASP A 32 6.03 6.24 32.43
C ASP A 32 6.56 5.48 33.66
N SER A 33 5.65 5.15 34.59
CA SER A 33 5.98 4.36 35.78
C SER A 33 6.38 2.92 35.45
N ARG A 34 6.09 2.45 34.23
CA ARG A 34 6.48 1.14 33.72
C ARG A 34 7.89 1.09 33.09
N CYS A 35 8.56 2.23 32.93
CA CYS A 35 9.91 2.26 32.36
C CYS A 35 10.96 1.74 33.35
N ASP A 36 11.94 0.99 32.86
CA ASP A 36 13.06 0.46 33.65
C ASP A 36 13.92 1.58 34.25
N VAL A 37 14.14 2.66 33.49
CA VAL A 37 14.78 3.89 33.96
C VAL A 37 13.78 5.03 33.92
N ARG A 38 13.31 5.45 35.09
CA ARG A 38 12.31 6.51 35.23
C ARG A 38 12.97 7.89 35.29
N LEU A 39 12.55 8.77 34.39
CA LEU A 39 13.03 10.16 34.32
C LEU A 39 12.15 11.05 35.20
N GLY A 40 12.72 11.56 36.30
CA GLY A 40 12.04 12.44 37.24
C GLY A 40 12.22 13.91 36.89
N GLY A 41 11.39 14.46 35.99
CA GLY A 41 11.38 15.89 35.68
C GLY A 41 10.05 16.34 35.08
N THR A 42 9.47 17.41 35.63
CA THR A 42 8.23 18.08 35.19
C THR A 42 8.44 18.96 33.96
N GLY A 43 9.11 18.43 32.93
CA GLY A 43 9.34 19.13 31.65
C GLY A 43 8.62 18.44 30.49
N PRO A 44 7.97 19.18 29.57
CA PRO A 44 7.21 18.60 28.45
C PRO A 44 8.06 17.92 27.36
N ALA A 45 9.40 18.02 27.44
CA ALA A 45 10.31 17.55 26.40
C ALA A 45 10.59 16.03 26.42
N THR A 46 10.22 15.28 27.47
CA THR A 46 10.48 13.83 27.54
C THR A 46 9.20 13.01 27.32
N SER A 47 9.17 12.08 26.36
CA SER A 47 8.02 11.20 26.09
C SER A 47 7.79 10.09 27.16
N PRO A 48 6.58 9.48 27.23
CA PRO A 48 6.27 8.39 28.16
C PRO A 48 7.27 7.23 28.11
N THR A 49 7.59 6.76 26.91
CA THR A 49 8.78 5.97 26.60
C THR A 49 9.59 6.80 25.62
N HIS A 50 10.81 7.17 25.98
CA HIS A 50 11.62 8.11 25.20
C HIS A 50 12.66 7.37 24.36
N VAL A 51 13.41 6.48 24.98
CA VAL A 51 14.46 5.70 24.33
C VAL A 51 14.40 4.26 24.80
N VAL A 52 14.61 3.33 23.88
CA VAL A 52 14.73 1.90 24.16
C VAL A 52 16.18 1.50 23.93
N LEU A 53 16.82 0.92 24.93
CA LEU A 53 18.19 0.41 24.84
C LEU A 53 18.09 -1.08 24.54
N HIS A 54 18.45 -1.45 23.31
CA HIS A 54 18.38 -2.81 22.80
C HIS A 54 19.78 -3.41 22.75
N HIS A 55 19.92 -4.67 23.14
CA HIS A 55 21.16 -5.43 22.99
C HIS A 55 21.02 -6.43 21.82
N ASP A 56 21.76 -6.22 20.74
CA ASP A 56 21.64 -6.99 19.48
C ASP A 56 22.38 -8.35 19.49
N GLY A 57 22.83 -8.78 20.67
CA GLY A 57 23.65 -9.98 20.85
C GLY A 57 25.16 -9.71 20.91
N ARG A 58 25.63 -8.53 20.49
CA ARG A 58 27.04 -8.13 20.63
C ARG A 58 27.24 -6.71 21.15
N ARG A 59 26.31 -5.79 20.90
CA ARG A 59 26.45 -4.37 21.23
C ARG A 59 25.13 -3.80 21.74
N TRP A 60 25.24 -2.75 22.55
CA TRP A 60 24.10 -1.96 23.00
C TRP A 60 23.79 -0.84 22.01
N VAL A 61 22.50 -0.63 21.75
CA VAL A 61 22.01 0.38 20.82
C VAL A 61 20.85 1.13 21.47
N ALA A 62 20.92 2.47 21.47
CA ALA A 62 19.82 3.34 21.84
C ALA A 62 18.93 3.62 20.62
N ILE A 63 17.63 3.38 20.74
CA ILE A 63 16.62 3.59 19.68
C ILE A 63 15.62 4.64 20.16
N ASP A 64 15.45 5.71 19.38
CA ASP A 64 14.49 6.77 19.67
C ASP A 64 13.05 6.26 19.51
N HIS A 65 12.26 6.37 20.57
CA HIS A 65 10.82 6.08 20.58
C HIS A 65 9.99 7.33 20.95
N SER A 66 10.64 8.50 21.00
CA SER A 66 10.05 9.75 21.46
C SER A 66 9.51 10.62 20.32
N GLN A 67 8.68 11.60 20.66
CA GLN A 67 8.24 12.62 19.71
C GLN A 67 9.31 13.72 19.51
N SER A 68 10.12 13.98 20.54
CA SER A 68 11.03 15.12 20.64
C SER A 68 12.49 14.81 20.27
N GLY A 69 12.86 13.54 20.18
CA GLY A 69 14.14 13.07 19.67
C GLY A 69 15.20 12.80 20.73
N ILE A 70 16.15 11.90 20.41
CA ILE A 70 17.44 11.81 21.10
C ILE A 70 18.50 12.57 20.30
N TYR A 71 19.44 13.20 20.99
CA TYR A 71 20.48 14.04 20.39
C TYR A 71 21.87 13.60 20.87
N VAL A 72 22.83 13.55 19.95
CA VAL A 72 24.26 13.31 20.23
C VAL A 72 25.02 14.49 19.65
N ASP A 73 25.79 15.18 20.49
CA ASP A 73 26.53 16.39 20.11
C ASP A 73 25.65 17.44 19.38
N GLY A 74 24.39 17.56 19.82
CA GLY A 74 23.40 18.48 19.27
C GLY A 74 22.69 18.01 18.00
N VAL A 75 23.06 16.86 17.44
CA VAL A 75 22.44 16.29 16.23
C VAL A 75 21.40 15.24 16.61
N ARG A 76 20.18 15.34 16.06
CA ARG A 76 19.12 14.36 16.32
C ARG A 76 19.45 13.01 15.66
N MET A 77 19.27 11.93 16.42
CA MET A 77 19.53 10.57 15.96
C MET A 77 18.27 9.72 16.15
N SER A 78 17.96 8.84 15.21
CA SER A 78 16.90 7.82 15.38
C SER A 78 17.42 6.55 16.06
N ARG A 79 18.72 6.27 15.89
CA ARG A 79 19.41 5.12 16.45
C ARG A 79 20.88 5.43 16.68
N VAL A 80 21.42 5.09 17.84
CA VAL A 80 22.81 5.36 18.21
C VAL A 80 23.43 4.11 18.82
N LEU A 81 24.62 3.75 18.35
CA LEU A 81 25.42 2.70 18.96
C LEU A 81 25.99 3.18 20.29
N ILE A 82 25.69 2.49 21.39
CA ILE A 82 26.19 2.83 22.71
C ILE A 82 27.66 2.40 22.82
N ARG A 83 28.50 3.32 23.29
CA ARG A 83 29.93 3.11 23.58
C ARG A 83 30.24 3.62 24.98
N ASN A 84 31.35 3.17 25.56
CA ASN A 84 31.82 3.68 26.85
C ASN A 84 31.98 5.19 26.81
N GLY A 85 31.34 5.87 27.76
CA GLY A 85 31.38 7.33 27.89
C GLY A 85 30.48 8.09 26.92
N LEU A 86 29.68 7.41 26.08
CA LEU A 86 28.71 8.08 25.23
C LEU A 86 27.65 8.77 26.11
N ALA A 87 27.33 10.02 25.78
CA ALA A 87 26.20 10.72 26.37
C ALA A 87 25.21 11.17 25.30
N ILE A 88 23.91 10.99 25.56
CA ILE A 88 22.82 11.44 24.70
C ILE A 88 21.92 12.41 25.48
N SER A 89 21.42 13.44 24.80
CA SER A 89 20.44 14.39 25.35
C SER A 89 19.04 14.02 24.86
N LEU A 90 18.05 14.05 25.75
CA LEU A 90 16.67 13.69 25.45
C LEU A 90 15.80 14.94 25.26
N GLY A 91 15.06 14.99 24.15
CA GLY A 91 14.04 15.98 23.84
C GLY A 91 14.53 17.36 23.41
N ASP A 92 15.67 17.82 23.92
CA ASP A 92 16.30 19.08 23.52
C ASP A 92 17.83 18.90 23.41
N PRO A 93 18.48 19.41 22.34
CA PRO A 93 19.92 19.22 22.12
C PRO A 93 20.82 19.96 23.11
N ARG A 94 20.36 21.08 23.71
CA ARG A 94 21.17 21.96 24.57
C ARG A 94 20.79 21.87 26.05
N HIS A 95 19.50 21.72 26.34
CA HIS A 95 18.96 21.69 27.71
C HIS A 95 18.23 20.39 28.03
N GLY A 96 18.28 19.39 27.13
CA GLY A 96 17.64 18.10 27.33
C GLY A 96 18.28 17.30 28.46
N LEU A 97 17.51 16.36 29.01
CA LEU A 97 18.01 15.46 30.04
C LEU A 97 19.10 14.58 29.46
N ARG A 98 20.29 14.56 30.08
CA ARG A 98 21.46 13.83 29.59
C ARG A 98 21.53 12.44 30.21
N LEU A 99 21.60 11.41 29.36
CA LEU A 99 21.94 10.04 29.74
C LEU A 99 23.39 9.77 29.37
N ALA A 100 24.17 9.19 30.28
CA ALA A 100 25.52 8.71 29.97
C ALA A 100 25.60 7.19 30.13
N PHE A 101 26.44 6.55 29.32
CA PHE A 101 26.49 5.10 29.24
C PHE A 101 27.88 4.54 29.49
N GLU A 102 27.90 3.42 30.22
CA GLU A 102 29.11 2.66 30.47
C GLU A 102 28.82 1.17 30.29
N ILE A 103 29.63 0.50 29.48
CA ILE A 103 29.55 -0.92 29.17
C ILE A 103 30.57 -1.63 30.07
N GLY A 104 30.04 -2.44 30.98
CA GLY A 104 30.83 -3.23 31.92
C GLY A 104 31.62 -4.34 31.23
N ARG A 105 32.65 -4.85 31.90
CA ARG A 105 33.33 -6.08 31.46
C ARG A 105 32.38 -7.27 31.63
N PRO A 106 32.38 -8.27 30.73
CA PRO A 106 31.61 -9.50 30.93
C PRO A 106 32.04 -10.15 32.25
N THR A 107 31.15 -10.14 33.24
CA THR A 107 31.39 -10.80 34.52
C THR A 107 30.81 -12.21 34.49
N ALA A 108 31.64 -13.22 34.75
CA ALA A 108 31.16 -14.55 35.08
C ALA A 108 30.42 -14.48 36.44
N PRO A 109 29.33 -15.23 36.65
CA PRO A 109 28.62 -15.20 37.92
C PRO A 109 29.50 -15.78 39.04
N THR A 110 29.92 -14.93 39.98
CA THR A 110 30.48 -15.36 41.26
C THR A 110 29.32 -15.89 42.12
N SER A 111 29.32 -17.19 42.39
CA SER A 111 28.42 -17.81 43.36
C SER A 111 28.83 -17.41 44.78
N THR A 112 28.19 -16.39 45.35
CA THR A 112 28.24 -16.14 46.79
C THR A 112 26.84 -15.75 47.27
N PRO A 113 26.25 -16.47 48.25
CA PRO A 113 24.94 -16.12 48.78
C PRO A 113 25.04 -14.83 49.61
N PRO A 114 24.04 -13.94 49.58
CA PRO A 114 24.07 -12.73 50.39
C PRO A 114 23.93 -13.08 51.88
N PRO A 115 24.72 -12.46 52.78
CA PRO A 115 24.61 -12.64 54.21
C PRO A 115 23.32 -11.96 54.73
N GLY A 116 22.66 -12.62 55.67
CA GLY A 116 21.48 -12.10 56.36
C GLY A 116 21.80 -10.89 57.22
N VAL A 117 20.89 -9.92 57.24
CA VAL A 117 20.82 -8.89 58.29
C VAL A 117 19.34 -8.64 58.63
N ASP A 118 19.00 -9.18 59.79
CA ASP A 118 18.09 -8.70 60.85
C ASP A 118 16.80 -7.95 60.52
N ARG A 119 15.71 -8.60 60.93
CA ARG A 119 14.42 -7.99 61.31
C ARG A 119 14.49 -7.55 62.76
N LEU A 120 13.98 -6.34 63.06
CA LEU A 120 13.33 -5.85 64.29
C LEU A 120 13.04 -4.35 64.00
N SER A 121 11.83 -3.84 63.78
CA SER A 121 10.69 -3.56 64.69
C SER A 121 10.02 -2.32 64.03
N GLU A 122 8.72 -2.18 63.76
CA GLU A 122 7.57 -1.96 64.65
C GLU A 122 6.30 -1.89 63.75
N ARG A 123 5.34 -2.82 63.91
CA ARG A 123 3.99 -2.63 64.48
C ARG A 123 3.17 -1.39 64.05
N SER A 124 2.11 -1.65 63.26
CA SER A 124 0.67 -1.32 63.50
C SER A 124 -0.05 -1.17 62.15
N GLY A 125 -1.22 -1.72 61.82
CA GLY A 125 -2.15 -2.63 62.49
C GLY A 125 -3.05 -3.27 61.40
N GLN A 126 -3.64 -4.42 61.72
CA GLN A 126 -4.50 -5.20 60.84
C GLN A 126 -5.97 -4.92 61.18
N PRO A 127 -6.91 -5.07 60.23
CA PRO A 127 -8.08 -5.91 60.53
C PRO A 127 -8.35 -7.02 59.50
N LYS A 128 -9.09 -8.03 60.01
CA LYS A 128 -9.45 -9.38 59.52
C LYS A 128 -10.20 -9.48 58.17
N PRO A 129 -10.32 -10.70 57.59
CA PRO A 129 -10.87 -10.99 56.26
C PRO A 129 -12.35 -11.37 56.26
N LEU A 130 -12.99 -11.38 55.08
CA LEU A 130 -14.22 -12.13 54.82
C LEU A 130 -14.02 -13.20 53.72
N PRO A 131 -14.76 -14.33 53.80
CA PRO A 131 -14.44 -15.60 53.16
C PRO A 131 -15.19 -15.86 51.85
N GLY A 132 -14.62 -16.77 51.03
CA GLY A 132 -15.36 -17.50 50.00
C GLY A 132 -14.86 -17.28 48.59
N GLN A 133 -13.87 -18.09 48.17
CA GLN A 133 -13.82 -18.61 46.79
C GLN A 133 -12.92 -19.86 46.74
N LEU A 134 -13.53 -20.95 46.28
CA LEU A 134 -12.96 -22.29 46.15
C LEU A 134 -11.86 -22.35 45.07
N PRO A 135 -10.92 -23.33 45.16
CA PRO A 135 -9.85 -23.52 44.18
C PRO A 135 -10.35 -24.25 42.91
N PRO A 136 -9.78 -24.01 41.72
CA PRO A 136 -10.08 -24.83 40.56
C PRO A 136 -9.37 -26.19 40.63
N TRP A 137 -10.16 -27.23 40.39
CA TRP A 137 -9.76 -28.63 40.29
C TRP A 137 -8.86 -28.96 39.08
N SER A 138 -7.88 -29.81 39.38
CA SER A 138 -7.38 -30.99 38.66
C SER A 138 -7.37 -31.05 37.13
N ALA A 139 -6.15 -31.33 36.66
CA ALA A 139 -5.76 -32.00 35.43
C ALA A 139 -6.70 -33.08 34.89
N ARG A 140 -6.78 -33.17 33.55
CA ARG A 140 -7.20 -34.34 32.78
C ARG A 140 -6.60 -34.27 31.35
N PRO A 141 -6.50 -35.38 30.60
CA PRO A 141 -5.22 -36.03 30.32
C PRO A 141 -4.84 -36.05 28.83
N GLU A 142 -3.60 -36.48 28.59
CA GLU A 142 -2.98 -36.74 27.28
C GLU A 142 -3.85 -37.61 26.36
N ARG A 143 -3.91 -37.22 25.07
CA ARG A 143 -4.45 -38.08 24.01
C ARG A 143 -3.36 -39.01 23.48
N PRO A 144 -3.66 -40.31 23.29
CA PRO A 144 -2.68 -41.30 22.83
C PRO A 144 -2.37 -41.18 21.33
N ALA A 145 -1.15 -41.57 20.98
CA ALA A 145 -0.59 -41.64 19.64
C ALA A 145 -1.42 -42.54 18.70
N GLY A 146 -1.74 -42.02 17.52
CA GLY A 146 -2.36 -42.78 16.44
C GLY A 146 -1.34 -43.64 15.68
N PRO A 147 -1.75 -44.80 15.13
CA PRO A 147 -0.85 -45.76 14.50
C PRO A 147 -0.37 -45.31 13.11
N SER A 148 0.90 -45.62 12.85
CA SER A 148 1.61 -45.51 11.58
C SER A 148 0.93 -46.31 10.46
N GLN A 149 0.57 -45.64 9.36
CA GLN A 149 0.14 -46.29 8.12
C GLN A 149 1.28 -46.42 7.10
N PRO A 150 1.30 -47.49 6.28
CA PRO A 150 2.44 -47.89 5.47
C PRO A 150 2.49 -47.19 4.10
N LYS A 151 3.72 -47.06 3.61
CA LYS A 151 4.12 -46.50 2.31
C LYS A 151 3.66 -47.40 1.14
N PRO A 152 2.99 -46.88 0.10
CA PRO A 152 2.65 -47.69 -1.08
C PRO A 152 3.86 -47.92 -2.01
N PRO A 153 3.88 -49.03 -2.78
CA PRO A 153 5.05 -49.55 -3.48
C PRO A 153 5.35 -48.85 -4.81
N ARG A 154 6.62 -48.95 -5.23
CA ARG A 154 7.10 -48.66 -6.58
C ARG A 154 6.48 -49.64 -7.58
N VAL A 155 6.02 -49.13 -8.71
CA VAL A 155 5.71 -49.93 -9.92
C VAL A 155 6.56 -49.39 -11.07
N ASP A 156 7.36 -50.30 -11.61
CA ASP A 156 8.15 -50.15 -12.83
C ASP A 156 7.28 -50.13 -14.10
N ALA A 157 7.93 -49.70 -15.18
CA ALA A 157 7.65 -49.98 -16.59
C ALA A 157 6.67 -49.08 -17.37
N ARG A 158 7.27 -48.45 -18.40
CA ARG A 158 6.67 -47.82 -19.58
C ARG A 158 5.82 -48.80 -20.39
N PRO A 159 4.96 -48.26 -21.27
CA PRO A 159 5.00 -48.66 -22.67
C PRO A 159 5.35 -47.48 -23.59
N ARG A 160 6.31 -47.71 -24.50
CA ARG A 160 6.56 -46.91 -25.70
C ARG A 160 5.34 -47.01 -26.62
N LEU A 161 4.87 -45.89 -27.14
CA LEU A 161 4.01 -45.86 -28.33
C LEU A 161 4.70 -45.09 -29.45
N ALA A 162 4.48 -45.61 -30.65
CA ALA A 162 5.35 -45.57 -31.81
C ALA A 162 5.40 -44.23 -32.55
N ARG A 163 6.55 -43.98 -33.17
CA ARG A 163 6.68 -43.16 -34.39
C ARG A 163 5.77 -43.71 -35.48
N PRO A 164 5.25 -42.84 -36.35
CA PRO A 164 5.19 -43.17 -37.77
C PRO A 164 6.23 -42.40 -38.57
N SER A 165 6.91 -43.18 -39.39
CA SER A 165 7.85 -42.84 -40.45
C SER A 165 7.17 -42.21 -41.68
N GLN A 166 8.02 -41.72 -42.58
CA GLN A 166 7.78 -40.84 -43.72
C GLN A 166 7.08 -41.47 -44.96
N LEU A 167 6.51 -40.55 -45.78
CA LEU A 167 6.33 -40.52 -47.27
C LEU A 167 5.20 -41.37 -47.93
N PRO A 168 4.64 -40.97 -49.10
CA PRO A 168 5.19 -40.08 -50.13
C PRO A 168 4.31 -38.93 -50.70
N THR A 169 4.98 -38.10 -51.48
CA THR A 169 4.63 -36.96 -52.36
C THR A 169 3.34 -37.11 -53.19
N GLN A 170 2.56 -36.02 -53.30
CA GLN A 170 1.89 -35.63 -54.56
C GLN A 170 1.46 -34.15 -54.54
N ALA A 171 1.56 -33.52 -55.72
CA ALA A 171 1.56 -32.08 -55.98
C ALA A 171 0.16 -31.48 -56.18
N PHE A 172 -0.03 -30.20 -55.82
CA PHE A 172 -1.02 -29.27 -56.41
C PHE A 172 -0.73 -27.84 -55.89
N ARG A 173 -0.05 -26.95 -56.65
CA ARG A 173 -0.51 -25.98 -57.67
C ARG A 173 -1.04 -24.65 -57.07
N ASP A 174 -0.23 -23.61 -57.22
CA ASP A 174 -0.52 -22.18 -56.97
C ASP A 174 -1.56 -21.59 -57.94
N PRO A 175 -2.19 -20.46 -57.56
CA PRO A 175 -2.61 -19.43 -58.51
C PRO A 175 -1.88 -18.09 -58.33
N GLN A 176 -1.63 -17.50 -59.49
CA GLN A 176 -0.77 -16.36 -59.81
C GLN A 176 -1.38 -14.98 -59.52
N SER A 177 -0.49 -14.00 -59.31
CA SER A 177 -0.75 -12.56 -59.42
C SER A 177 -0.45 -12.05 -60.85
N PRO A 178 -1.21 -11.09 -61.41
CA PRO A 178 -0.83 -10.37 -62.63
C PRO A 178 -0.70 -8.83 -62.37
N PRO A 179 -0.26 -7.99 -63.33
CA PRO A 179 1.10 -7.43 -63.29
C PRO A 179 1.16 -5.89 -63.37
N GLN A 180 2.38 -5.36 -63.25
CA GLN A 180 2.76 -3.95 -63.40
C GLN A 180 2.63 -3.43 -64.83
N SER A 181 2.33 -2.14 -64.98
CA SER A 181 2.68 -1.36 -66.19
C SER A 181 3.13 0.06 -65.82
N ARG A 182 4.32 0.43 -66.34
CA ARG A 182 4.91 1.77 -66.34
C ARG A 182 4.18 2.67 -67.35
N ARG A 183 3.90 3.93 -66.99
CA ARG A 183 3.95 5.06 -67.93
C ARG A 183 4.43 6.34 -67.25
N THR A 184 5.47 6.89 -67.84
CA THR A 184 6.02 8.24 -67.70
C THR A 184 4.99 9.30 -68.09
N LEU A 185 4.88 10.40 -67.34
CA LEU A 185 4.34 11.66 -67.82
C LEU A 185 4.88 12.84 -66.99
N GLU A 186 5.39 13.83 -67.72
CA GLU A 186 5.94 15.11 -67.26
C GLU A 186 4.89 16.05 -66.62
N PRO A 187 5.32 17.09 -65.87
CA PRO A 187 4.41 18.10 -65.31
C PRO A 187 4.25 19.32 -66.23
N PRO A 188 3.07 19.97 -66.25
CA PRO A 188 2.98 21.37 -66.58
C PRO A 188 2.77 22.23 -65.34
N SER A 189 3.10 23.50 -65.54
CA SER A 189 3.44 24.53 -64.59
C SER A 189 2.30 25.52 -64.33
N GLN A 190 2.49 26.32 -63.27
CA GLN A 190 1.78 27.58 -62.93
C GLN A 190 0.36 27.42 -62.34
N LEU A 191 -0.14 28.16 -61.34
CA LEU A 191 0.09 29.53 -60.86
C LEU A 191 -0.16 29.69 -59.34
N THR A 192 0.64 30.58 -58.74
CA THR A 192 0.29 31.66 -57.79
C THR A 192 -0.70 31.42 -56.64
N THR A 193 -0.20 31.52 -55.40
CA THR A 193 -0.75 32.42 -54.37
C THR A 193 0.34 32.89 -53.42
N GLN A 194 0.36 34.21 -53.19
CA GLN A 194 1.39 34.98 -52.49
C GLN A 194 1.54 34.58 -51.01
N ARG A 195 2.79 34.36 -50.58
CA ARG A 195 3.14 34.30 -49.16
C ARG A 195 3.23 35.71 -48.58
N LEU A 196 2.43 35.99 -47.56
CA LEU A 196 2.65 37.09 -46.63
C LEU A 196 4.03 36.95 -45.97
N ARG A 197 4.78 38.04 -45.98
CA ARG A 197 6.14 38.19 -45.47
C ARG A 197 6.05 38.64 -44.01
N LEU A 198 6.39 37.77 -43.06
CA LEU A 198 6.55 38.13 -41.64
C LEU A 198 8.02 38.50 -41.35
N PRO A 199 8.29 39.41 -40.38
CA PRO A 199 9.62 39.98 -40.16
C PRO A 199 10.62 38.98 -39.55
N ARG A 200 11.88 39.11 -39.94
CA ARG A 200 13.04 38.39 -39.37
C ARG A 200 13.22 38.75 -37.88
N LEU A 201 13.18 37.74 -37.02
CA LEU A 201 13.82 37.79 -35.69
C LEU A 201 15.35 37.55 -35.85
N PRO A 202 16.19 38.04 -34.93
CA PRO A 202 17.65 38.00 -35.08
C PRO A 202 18.16 36.56 -35.20
N GLN A 203 19.01 36.29 -36.19
CA GLN A 203 19.70 35.02 -36.34
C GLN A 203 20.61 34.79 -35.13
N GLN A 204 20.26 33.85 -34.26
CA GLN A 204 21.24 33.17 -33.43
C GLN A 204 22.10 32.30 -34.35
N GLN A 205 23.41 32.51 -34.27
CA GLN A 205 24.44 31.72 -34.93
C GLN A 205 24.20 30.22 -34.68
N PRO A 206 24.24 29.35 -35.70
CA PRO A 206 24.18 27.90 -35.45
C PRO A 206 25.35 27.53 -34.52
N PRO A 207 25.13 26.67 -33.50
CA PRO A 207 26.21 26.24 -32.62
C PRO A 207 27.30 25.59 -33.47
N GLN A 208 28.53 26.09 -33.33
CA GLN A 208 29.70 25.49 -33.97
C GLN A 208 29.83 24.02 -33.53
N PRO A 209 30.26 23.12 -34.43
CA PRO A 209 30.40 21.72 -34.09
C PRO A 209 31.45 21.56 -32.99
N SER A 210 30.99 21.05 -31.84
CA SER A 210 31.82 20.53 -30.77
C SER A 210 32.87 19.58 -31.34
N GLY A 211 34.08 19.61 -30.77
CA GLY A 211 35.22 18.78 -31.17
C GLY A 211 34.97 17.26 -31.15
N PRO A 212 35.99 16.44 -31.42
CA PRO A 212 35.84 15.02 -31.70
C PRO A 212 34.96 14.33 -30.66
N VAL A 213 33.90 13.67 -31.14
CA VAL A 213 32.95 12.89 -30.36
C VAL A 213 33.75 11.85 -29.57
N THR A 214 33.89 12.09 -28.26
CA THR A 214 34.35 11.09 -27.30
C THR A 214 33.42 9.87 -27.42
N PRO A 215 33.94 8.62 -27.44
CA PRO A 215 33.10 7.43 -27.55
C PRO A 215 32.01 7.49 -26.48
N HIS A 216 30.76 7.31 -26.89
CA HIS A 216 29.60 7.24 -26.01
C HIS A 216 29.85 6.10 -25.02
N LEU A 217 30.14 6.42 -23.76
CA LEU A 217 30.24 5.42 -22.70
C LEU A 217 28.83 4.91 -22.44
N ALA A 218 28.56 3.66 -22.82
CA ALA A 218 27.34 2.97 -22.39
C ALA A 218 27.33 2.90 -20.86
N GLY A 219 26.17 3.16 -20.24
CA GLY A 219 26.00 3.12 -18.79
C GLY A 219 25.40 4.39 -18.17
N LEU A 220 25.63 4.56 -16.87
CA LEU A 220 25.16 5.67 -16.04
C LEU A 220 26.27 6.69 -15.87
N GLU A 221 25.97 7.97 -16.13
CA GLU A 221 26.85 9.10 -15.87
C GLU A 221 26.17 10.10 -14.94
N VAL A 222 26.83 10.43 -13.84
CA VAL A 222 26.40 11.48 -12.91
C VAL A 222 27.47 12.56 -12.95
N HIS A 223 27.09 13.78 -13.27
CA HIS A 223 28.03 14.89 -13.45
C HIS A 223 27.60 16.11 -12.64
N ARG A 224 28.41 16.44 -11.63
CA ARG A 224 28.31 17.62 -10.77
C ARG A 224 26.94 17.79 -10.11
N VAL A 225 26.32 16.67 -9.70
CA VAL A 225 25.00 16.67 -9.09
C VAL A 225 25.02 17.35 -7.73
N GLY A 226 24.14 18.33 -7.56
CA GLY A 226 23.90 19.03 -6.29
C GLY A 226 22.43 19.05 -5.93
N LEU A 227 22.14 19.09 -4.63
CA LEU A 227 20.78 19.23 -4.11
C LEU A 227 20.80 20.05 -2.83
N SER A 228 19.89 21.02 -2.74
CA SER A 228 19.65 21.80 -1.52
C SER A 228 18.19 21.69 -1.11
N VAL A 229 17.93 21.47 0.17
CA VAL A 229 16.59 21.38 0.75
C VAL A 229 16.43 22.48 1.79
N ALA A 230 15.40 23.32 1.64
CA ALA A 230 15.17 24.48 2.51
C ALA A 230 16.42 25.39 2.68
N GLY A 231 17.19 25.55 1.60
CA GLY A 231 18.42 26.36 1.60
C GLY A 231 19.66 25.68 2.19
N GLN A 232 19.55 24.46 2.71
CA GLN A 232 20.70 23.69 3.21
C GLN A 232 21.19 22.69 2.16
N PRO A 233 22.50 22.63 1.86
CA PRO A 233 23.04 21.66 0.91
C PRO A 233 22.95 20.23 1.49
N VAL A 234 22.34 19.34 0.72
CA VAL A 234 22.22 17.89 1.01
C VAL A 234 23.21 17.08 0.19
N LEU A 235 23.44 17.50 -1.07
CA LEU A 235 24.45 16.94 -1.96
C LEU A 235 25.22 18.07 -2.62
N ALA A 236 26.53 17.90 -2.76
CA ALA A 236 27.40 18.88 -3.40
C ALA A 236 28.34 18.20 -4.40
N ASP A 237 28.28 18.65 -5.65
CA ASP A 237 29.24 18.33 -6.72
C ASP A 237 29.55 16.82 -6.92
N ILE A 238 28.52 15.97 -6.85
CA ILE A 238 28.69 14.53 -7.00
C ILE A 238 28.92 14.18 -8.47
N SER A 239 30.04 13.51 -8.77
CA SER A 239 30.35 12.99 -10.11
C SER A 239 30.86 11.56 -10.05
N PHE A 240 30.28 10.66 -10.84
CA PHE A 240 30.74 9.28 -11.03
C PHE A 240 30.14 8.66 -12.28
N THR A 241 30.72 7.55 -12.75
CA THR A 241 30.17 6.73 -13.83
C THR A 241 30.04 5.29 -13.39
N ALA A 242 29.08 4.56 -13.96
CA ALA A 242 28.89 3.14 -13.74
C ALA A 242 28.55 2.45 -15.08
N GLN A 243 29.38 1.47 -15.46
CA GLN A 243 29.24 0.77 -16.75
C GLN A 243 28.24 -0.38 -16.64
N PRO A 244 27.61 -0.82 -17.75
CA PRO A 244 26.83 -2.06 -17.79
C PRO A 244 27.64 -3.21 -17.19
N GLY A 245 27.01 -4.06 -16.35
CA GLY A 245 27.74 -5.10 -15.64
C GLY A 245 28.18 -4.71 -14.23
N THR A 246 28.15 -3.42 -13.86
CA THR A 246 28.66 -2.92 -12.57
C THR A 246 27.59 -3.00 -11.48
N LEU A 247 27.97 -3.56 -10.33
CA LEU A 247 27.23 -3.43 -9.08
C LEU A 247 27.90 -2.39 -8.16
N SER A 248 27.28 -1.22 -8.01
CA SER A 248 27.79 -0.08 -7.25
C SER A 248 27.07 0.08 -5.90
N ALA A 249 27.83 0.25 -4.81
CA ALA A 249 27.31 0.62 -3.49
C ALA A 249 27.50 2.12 -3.22
N VAL A 250 26.45 2.79 -2.74
CA VAL A 250 26.49 4.12 -2.15
C VAL A 250 26.44 3.97 -0.63
N ILE A 251 27.53 4.34 0.04
CA ILE A 251 27.69 4.29 1.50
C ILE A 251 27.96 5.67 2.06
N GLY A 252 27.81 5.84 3.38
CA GLY A 252 28.11 7.10 4.06
C GLY A 252 27.28 7.27 5.33
N PRO A 253 27.57 8.26 6.19
CA PRO A 253 26.88 8.45 7.46
C PRO A 253 25.53 9.17 7.30
N SER A 254 25.33 9.95 6.24
CA SER A 254 24.10 10.72 6.00
C SER A 254 23.07 9.91 5.20
N GLU A 255 22.01 9.45 5.86
CA GLU A 255 20.89 8.77 5.21
C GLU A 255 20.21 9.67 4.18
N VAL A 256 19.97 10.94 4.52
CA VAL A 256 19.34 11.92 3.63
C VAL A 256 20.16 12.09 2.34
N ALA A 257 21.49 12.15 2.43
CA ALA A 257 22.36 12.27 1.26
C ALA A 257 22.32 11.01 0.39
N ARG A 258 22.51 9.80 0.97
CA ARG A 258 22.45 8.53 0.21
C ARG A 258 21.11 8.38 -0.50
N THR A 259 20.01 8.55 0.24
CA THR A 259 18.65 8.43 -0.29
C THR A 259 18.36 9.47 -1.36
N SER A 260 18.80 10.72 -1.18
CA SER A 260 18.66 11.77 -2.20
C SER A 260 19.42 11.43 -3.47
N LEU A 261 20.67 10.94 -3.35
CA LEU A 261 21.49 10.60 -4.50
C LEU A 261 20.87 9.44 -5.29
N VAL A 262 20.48 8.37 -4.60
CA VAL A 262 19.83 7.20 -5.20
C VAL A 262 18.50 7.59 -5.85
N ARG A 263 17.71 8.48 -5.25
CA ARG A 263 16.46 8.97 -5.86
C ARG A 263 16.69 9.91 -7.06
N ILE A 264 17.80 10.63 -7.09
CA ILE A 264 18.23 11.40 -8.27
C ILE A 264 18.72 10.46 -9.38
N VAL A 265 19.50 9.44 -9.06
CA VAL A 265 19.89 8.44 -10.07
C VAL A 265 18.66 7.66 -10.56
N GLY A 266 17.70 7.40 -9.67
CA GLY A 266 16.45 6.70 -9.95
C GLY A 266 15.41 7.51 -10.72
N GLY A 267 15.65 8.78 -11.05
CA GLY A 267 14.69 9.63 -11.78
C GLY A 267 13.48 10.09 -10.96
N VAL A 268 13.48 9.86 -9.63
CA VAL A 268 12.38 10.18 -8.71
C VAL A 268 12.50 11.62 -8.19
N LEU A 269 13.72 12.08 -7.95
CA LEU A 269 14.01 13.41 -7.41
C LEU A 269 14.83 14.20 -8.43
N ARG A 270 14.41 15.41 -8.85
CA ARG A 270 15.23 16.22 -9.76
C ARG A 270 16.45 16.80 -9.02
N PRO A 271 17.65 16.78 -9.62
CA PRO A 271 18.80 17.47 -9.05
C PRO A 271 18.58 18.99 -9.06
N GLY A 272 19.16 19.71 -8.09
CA GLY A 272 19.18 21.17 -8.07
C GLY A 272 20.28 21.78 -8.95
N ALA A 273 21.34 21.01 -9.22
CA ALA A 273 22.44 21.35 -10.12
C ALA A 273 23.03 20.08 -10.74
N GLY A 274 23.74 20.21 -11.85
CA GLY A 274 24.37 19.09 -12.56
C GLY A 274 23.39 18.31 -13.45
N ARG A 275 23.83 17.17 -13.96
CA ARG A 275 23.03 16.29 -14.83
C ARG A 275 23.26 14.82 -14.54
N VAL A 276 22.25 14.01 -14.85
CA VAL A 276 22.32 12.55 -14.84
C VAL A 276 22.03 12.09 -16.26
N ALA A 277 22.90 11.27 -16.84
CA ALA A 277 22.75 10.73 -18.19
C ALA A 277 22.81 9.20 -18.19
N ILE A 278 22.06 8.58 -19.10
CA ILE A 278 22.07 7.13 -19.35
C ILE A 278 22.33 6.92 -20.84
N ASP A 279 23.40 6.18 -21.15
CA ASP A 279 23.95 6.01 -22.50
C ASP A 279 24.04 7.36 -23.22
N GLY A 280 24.69 8.32 -22.55
CA GLY A 280 24.94 9.68 -23.05
C GLY A 280 23.72 10.60 -23.22
N HIS A 281 22.53 10.19 -22.77
CA HIS A 281 21.33 11.03 -22.84
C HIS A 281 20.84 11.49 -21.46
N ASP A 282 20.47 12.76 -21.33
CA ASP A 282 20.04 13.35 -20.06
C ASP A 282 18.67 12.81 -19.61
N LEU A 283 18.64 12.24 -18.39
CA LEU A 283 17.47 11.62 -17.78
C LEU A 283 16.32 12.60 -17.54
N TYR A 284 16.63 13.87 -17.25
CA TYR A 284 15.66 14.87 -16.81
C TYR A 284 15.23 15.85 -17.90
N ALA A 285 16.01 15.93 -18.98
CA ALA A 285 15.64 16.65 -20.20
C ALA A 285 14.76 15.81 -21.13
N GLU A 286 14.94 14.48 -21.12
CA GLU A 286 14.24 13.56 -22.01
C GLU A 286 13.27 12.65 -21.23
N ASP A 287 12.07 13.17 -20.96
CA ASP A 287 11.03 12.50 -20.15
C ASP A 287 10.71 11.07 -20.58
N MET A 288 10.94 10.73 -21.86
CA MET A 288 10.67 9.42 -22.46
C MET A 288 11.57 8.27 -21.97
N ARG A 289 12.69 8.55 -21.29
CA ARG A 289 13.67 7.50 -20.91
C ARG A 289 13.58 6.99 -19.48
N ARG A 290 12.65 7.50 -18.65
CA ARG A 290 12.46 7.00 -17.28
C ARG A 290 12.15 5.50 -17.20
N HIS A 291 11.61 4.92 -18.28
CA HIS A 291 11.29 3.48 -18.36
C HIS A 291 12.54 2.60 -18.43
N ARG A 292 13.71 3.20 -18.68
CA ARG A 292 15.01 2.51 -18.68
C ARG A 292 15.61 2.37 -17.28
N ILE A 293 14.95 2.92 -16.27
CA ILE A 293 15.36 2.84 -14.87
C ILE A 293 14.31 2.07 -14.08
N GLY A 294 14.75 1.04 -13.38
CA GLY A 294 13.96 0.41 -12.32
C GLY A 294 14.36 0.99 -10.97
N MET A 295 13.41 1.36 -10.13
CA MET A 295 13.67 1.90 -8.79
C MET A 295 12.94 1.08 -7.73
N VAL A 296 13.70 0.46 -6.84
CA VAL A 296 13.19 -0.29 -5.69
C VAL A 296 13.33 0.57 -4.43
N PRO A 297 12.24 1.16 -3.93
CA PRO A 297 12.28 1.99 -2.73
C PRO A 297 12.51 1.17 -1.45
N GLN A 298 12.70 1.88 -0.33
CA GLN A 298 12.86 1.26 0.99
C GLN A 298 11.58 0.54 1.43
N ASP A 299 10.40 1.07 1.11
CA ASP A 299 9.10 0.41 1.31
C ASP A 299 8.78 -0.55 0.17
N ASP A 300 8.11 -1.66 0.48
CA ASP A 300 7.81 -2.69 -0.52
C ASP A 300 6.82 -2.22 -1.61
N LEU A 301 7.05 -2.69 -2.83
CA LEU A 301 6.27 -2.31 -4.01
C LEU A 301 4.94 -3.07 -4.13
N LEU A 302 4.97 -4.35 -3.76
CA LEU A 302 3.92 -5.32 -4.05
C LEU A 302 2.80 -5.33 -3.00
N HIS A 303 1.59 -5.71 -3.43
CA HIS A 303 0.43 -5.87 -2.56
C HIS A 303 0.61 -7.08 -1.64
N PRO A 304 0.59 -6.93 -0.30
CA PRO A 304 0.86 -8.02 0.66
C PRO A 304 -0.10 -9.22 0.56
N GLN A 305 -1.34 -8.97 0.12
CA GLN A 305 -2.39 -9.99 0.05
C GLN A 305 -2.21 -10.91 -1.16
N LEU A 306 -1.56 -10.44 -2.23
CA LEU A 306 -1.39 -11.21 -3.46
C LEU A 306 -0.22 -12.19 -3.36
N THR A 307 -0.25 -13.24 -4.17
CA THR A 307 0.93 -14.08 -4.40
C THR A 307 1.95 -13.35 -5.27
N ILE A 308 3.22 -13.77 -5.23
CA ILE A 308 4.27 -13.18 -6.09
C ILE A 308 3.85 -13.25 -7.56
N GLU A 309 3.35 -14.40 -8.02
CA GLU A 309 2.89 -14.60 -9.39
C GLU A 309 1.71 -13.68 -9.77
N GLN A 310 0.73 -13.51 -8.88
CA GLN A 310 -0.39 -12.60 -9.13
C GLN A 310 0.07 -11.14 -9.22
N ALA A 311 0.96 -10.73 -8.31
CA ALA A 311 1.45 -9.37 -8.25
C ALA A 311 2.32 -9.04 -9.48
N LEU A 312 3.26 -9.91 -9.84
CA LEU A 312 4.11 -9.73 -11.02
C LEU A 312 3.31 -9.87 -12.32
N GLY A 313 2.33 -10.79 -12.40
CA GLY A 313 1.47 -10.94 -13.57
C GLY A 313 0.62 -9.69 -13.84
N TYR A 314 0.09 -9.07 -12.79
CA TYR A 314 -0.60 -7.78 -12.88
C TYR A 314 0.32 -6.67 -13.38
N LEU A 315 1.50 -6.50 -12.76
CA LEU A 315 2.46 -5.47 -13.17
C LEU A 315 3.00 -5.71 -14.58
N ALA A 316 3.20 -6.96 -14.99
CA ALA A 316 3.62 -7.31 -16.34
C ALA A 316 2.56 -6.89 -17.37
N GLU A 317 1.28 -7.09 -17.06
CA GLU A 317 0.19 -6.64 -17.94
C GLU A 317 0.03 -5.12 -17.98
N LEU A 318 0.40 -4.41 -16.92
CA LEU A 318 0.36 -2.95 -16.86
C LEU A 318 1.56 -2.29 -17.55
N ARG A 319 2.77 -2.85 -17.37
CA ARG A 319 4.04 -2.22 -17.77
C ARG A 319 4.59 -2.70 -19.12
N LEU A 320 4.26 -3.93 -19.55
CA LEU A 320 4.71 -4.45 -20.85
C LEU A 320 3.84 -3.89 -21.99
N PRO A 321 4.36 -3.86 -23.24
CA PRO A 321 3.59 -3.43 -24.39
C PRO A 321 2.23 -4.16 -24.49
N PRO A 322 1.14 -3.46 -24.84
CA PRO A 322 -0.23 -4.03 -24.82
C PRO A 322 -0.42 -5.21 -25.79
N ASN A 323 0.43 -5.33 -26.81
CA ASN A 323 0.44 -6.41 -27.79
C ASN A 323 1.23 -7.64 -27.32
N THR A 324 1.88 -7.59 -26.15
CA THR A 324 2.59 -8.73 -25.58
C THR A 324 1.60 -9.85 -25.28
N SER A 325 1.82 -11.05 -25.83
CA SER A 325 0.88 -12.16 -25.66
C SER A 325 0.81 -12.62 -24.19
N ALA A 326 -0.24 -13.37 -23.82
CA ALA A 326 -0.33 -13.94 -22.48
C ALA A 326 0.78 -14.97 -22.18
N ASN A 327 1.37 -15.57 -23.21
CA ASN A 327 2.49 -16.51 -23.08
C ASN A 327 3.80 -15.76 -22.87
N ASP A 328 4.08 -14.73 -23.68
CA ASP A 328 5.32 -13.95 -23.57
C ASP A 328 5.39 -13.22 -22.22
N ARG A 329 4.26 -12.69 -21.74
CA ARG A 329 4.18 -12.11 -20.39
C ARG A 329 4.52 -13.12 -19.30
N ARG A 330 4.03 -14.36 -19.43
CA ARG A 330 4.36 -15.44 -18.48
C ARG A 330 5.84 -15.79 -18.55
N GLN A 331 6.42 -15.87 -19.74
CA GLN A 331 7.86 -16.10 -19.92
C GLN A 331 8.71 -14.99 -19.30
N VAL A 332 8.31 -13.72 -19.43
CA VAL A 332 8.98 -12.59 -18.76
C VAL A 332 8.92 -12.75 -17.24
N VAL A 333 7.76 -13.08 -16.68
CA VAL A 333 7.60 -13.31 -15.23
C VAL A 333 8.45 -14.50 -14.77
N ASP A 334 8.41 -15.63 -15.48
CA ASP A 334 9.20 -16.82 -15.14
C ASP A 334 10.71 -16.55 -15.22
N ARG A 335 11.18 -15.79 -16.22
CA ARG A 335 12.58 -15.35 -16.34
C ARG A 335 13.02 -14.56 -15.12
N VAL A 336 12.26 -13.53 -14.75
CA VAL A 336 12.62 -12.65 -13.64
C VAL A 336 12.57 -13.39 -12.30
N LEU A 337 11.60 -14.28 -12.11
CA LEU A 337 11.56 -15.17 -10.94
C LEU A 337 12.80 -16.07 -10.87
N GLY A 338 13.31 -16.54 -12.01
CA GLY A 338 14.56 -17.28 -12.10
C GLY A 338 15.79 -16.45 -11.73
N GLU A 339 15.95 -15.25 -12.32
CA GLU A 339 17.09 -14.35 -12.07
C GLU A 339 17.27 -14.02 -10.58
N LEU A 340 16.15 -13.89 -9.86
CA LEU A 340 16.11 -13.53 -8.44
C LEU A 340 15.87 -14.73 -7.50
N GLU A 341 15.91 -15.97 -8.00
CA GLU A 341 15.72 -17.20 -7.20
C GLU A 341 14.40 -17.20 -6.39
N LEU A 342 13.31 -16.76 -7.01
CA LEU A 342 11.97 -16.69 -6.42
C LEU A 342 11.00 -17.75 -6.99
N THR A 343 11.43 -18.56 -7.95
CA THR A 343 10.56 -19.55 -8.63
C THR A 343 9.82 -20.47 -7.67
N ALA A 344 10.48 -20.96 -6.62
CA ALA A 344 9.87 -21.83 -5.61
C ALA A 344 8.83 -21.11 -4.73
N LEU A 345 8.90 -19.78 -4.66
CA LEU A 345 8.02 -18.93 -3.84
C LEU A 345 6.90 -18.29 -4.68
N ARG A 346 6.74 -18.64 -5.97
CA ARG A 346 5.80 -17.98 -6.89
C ARG A 346 4.37 -17.91 -6.37
N THR A 347 3.92 -18.95 -5.66
CA THR A 347 2.56 -19.07 -5.11
C THR A 347 2.44 -18.56 -3.67
N VAL A 348 3.53 -18.11 -3.05
CA VAL A 348 3.55 -17.59 -1.68
C VAL A 348 3.01 -16.16 -1.66
N GLN A 349 2.21 -15.83 -0.65
CA GLN A 349 1.70 -14.47 -0.44
C GLN A 349 2.83 -13.51 -0.09
N VAL A 350 2.86 -12.34 -0.71
CA VAL A 350 3.90 -11.31 -0.51
C VAL A 350 4.03 -10.92 0.97
N GLY A 351 2.92 -10.85 1.68
CA GLY A 351 2.87 -10.47 3.09
C GLY A 351 3.54 -11.47 4.04
N THR A 352 3.70 -12.74 3.62
CA THR A 352 4.34 -13.79 4.44
C THR A 352 5.83 -13.97 4.12
N LEU A 353 6.33 -13.29 3.08
CA LEU A 353 7.75 -13.33 2.71
C LEU A 353 8.61 -12.71 3.80
N THR A 354 9.82 -13.28 3.96
CA THR A 354 10.88 -12.63 4.74
C THR A 354 11.26 -11.29 4.12
N ARG A 355 11.88 -10.40 4.90
CA ARG A 355 12.33 -9.10 4.39
C ARG A 355 13.25 -9.24 3.17
N GLU A 356 14.15 -10.21 3.24
CA GLU A 356 15.08 -10.58 2.16
C GLU A 356 14.34 -10.98 0.87
N GLN A 357 13.42 -11.94 0.97
CA GLN A 357 12.61 -12.42 -0.15
C GLN A 357 11.72 -11.32 -0.75
N ARG A 358 11.17 -10.45 0.10
CA ARG A 358 10.30 -9.36 -0.34
C ARG A 358 11.05 -8.26 -1.07
N LYS A 359 12.31 -8.00 -0.70
CA LYS A 359 13.20 -7.10 -1.46
C LYS A 359 13.55 -7.67 -2.82
N ARG A 360 13.85 -8.97 -2.91
CA ARG A 360 13.97 -9.65 -4.21
C ARG A 360 12.69 -9.56 -5.02
N ALA A 361 11.52 -9.80 -4.43
CA ALA A 361 10.25 -9.70 -5.14
C ALA A 361 9.96 -8.27 -5.64
N SER A 362 10.37 -7.24 -4.88
CA SER A 362 10.29 -5.84 -5.33
C SER A 362 11.26 -5.54 -6.47
N ALA A 363 12.48 -6.09 -6.44
CA ALA A 363 13.40 -6.01 -7.58
C ALA A 363 12.84 -6.73 -8.82
N ALA A 364 12.15 -7.87 -8.63
CA ALA A 364 11.50 -8.59 -9.71
C ALA A 364 10.45 -7.72 -10.42
N ALA A 365 9.67 -6.96 -9.67
CA ALA A 365 8.68 -6.04 -10.23
C ALA A 365 9.29 -5.01 -11.19
N GLU A 366 10.47 -4.48 -10.84
CA GLU A 366 11.19 -3.49 -11.64
C GLU A 366 11.90 -4.12 -12.85
N LEU A 367 12.30 -5.39 -12.76
CA LEU A 367 12.94 -6.12 -13.87
C LEU A 367 11.98 -6.59 -14.96
N LEU A 368 10.66 -6.45 -14.76
CA LEU A 368 9.66 -6.81 -15.77
C LEU A 368 9.83 -6.02 -17.07
N THR A 369 10.25 -4.75 -16.99
CA THR A 369 10.49 -3.87 -18.15
C THR A 369 11.91 -3.93 -18.69
N ASP A 370 12.74 -4.84 -18.15
CA ASP A 370 14.16 -4.98 -18.50
C ASP A 370 14.94 -3.65 -18.50
N PRO A 371 15.00 -2.94 -17.35
CA PRO A 371 15.65 -1.65 -17.27
C PRO A 371 17.17 -1.78 -17.45
N SER A 372 17.78 -0.79 -18.09
CA SER A 372 19.25 -0.71 -18.26
C SER A 372 19.95 -0.33 -16.96
N VAL A 373 19.26 0.40 -16.07
CA VAL A 373 19.75 0.78 -14.74
C VAL A 373 18.73 0.32 -13.69
N LEU A 374 19.16 -0.45 -12.70
CA LEU A 374 18.36 -0.83 -11.53
C LEU A 374 18.92 -0.15 -10.28
N VAL A 375 18.07 0.56 -9.57
CA VAL A 375 18.42 1.35 -8.39
C VAL A 375 17.67 0.80 -7.18
N LEU A 376 18.36 0.53 -6.07
CA LEU A 376 17.74 0.00 -4.84
C LEU A 376 18.10 0.84 -3.62
N GLU A 377 17.06 1.24 -2.87
CA GLU A 377 17.18 1.97 -1.62
C GLU A 377 17.21 1.01 -0.43
N GLU A 378 18.36 0.93 0.23
CA GLU A 378 18.62 0.12 1.44
C GLU A 378 18.05 -1.32 1.40
N PRO A 379 18.40 -2.14 0.38
CA PRO A 379 17.87 -3.50 0.27
C PRO A 379 18.39 -4.44 1.35
N THR A 380 19.50 -4.08 2.02
CA THR A 380 20.18 -4.87 3.04
C THR A 380 19.86 -4.44 4.47
N ALA A 381 19.10 -3.35 4.65
CA ALA A 381 18.81 -2.82 5.98
C ALA A 381 18.13 -3.89 6.85
N GLY A 382 18.55 -3.98 8.12
CA GLY A 382 18.02 -4.91 9.13
C GLY A 382 17.96 -6.38 8.72
N LEU A 383 18.85 -6.81 7.82
CA LEU A 383 19.12 -8.21 7.51
C LEU A 383 20.35 -8.67 8.28
N ASP A 384 20.45 -9.97 8.54
CA ASP A 384 21.71 -10.57 9.00
C ASP A 384 22.71 -10.69 7.84
N THR A 385 23.98 -10.95 8.16
CA THR A 385 25.06 -11.05 7.16
C THR A 385 24.80 -12.15 6.11
N ALA A 386 24.15 -13.26 6.48
CA ALA A 386 23.90 -14.35 5.54
C ALA A 386 22.78 -14.00 4.55
N GLN A 387 21.73 -13.34 5.03
CA GLN A 387 20.65 -12.78 4.22
C GLN A 387 21.16 -11.68 3.29
N GLU A 388 22.03 -10.79 3.80
CA GLU A 388 22.68 -9.77 3.00
C GLU A 388 23.44 -10.40 1.81
N ARG A 389 24.25 -11.45 2.07
CA ARG A 389 25.01 -12.16 1.02
C ARG A 389 24.11 -12.68 -0.09
N ARG A 390 22.91 -13.17 0.25
CA ARG A 390 21.96 -13.69 -0.74
C ARG A 390 21.40 -12.58 -1.62
N ILE A 391 21.07 -11.42 -1.05
CA ILE A 391 20.63 -10.26 -1.84
C ILE A 391 21.74 -9.78 -2.76
N VAL A 392 22.95 -9.55 -2.23
CA VAL A 392 24.05 -9.03 -3.04
C VAL A 392 24.43 -10.04 -4.14
N ALA A 393 24.41 -11.35 -3.87
CA ALA A 393 24.60 -12.36 -4.89
C ALA A 393 23.51 -12.32 -5.98
N ALA A 394 22.24 -12.11 -5.59
CA ALA A 394 21.14 -11.95 -6.55
C ALA A 394 21.28 -10.69 -7.40
N LEU A 395 21.59 -9.54 -6.78
CA LEU A 395 21.84 -8.29 -7.49
C LEU A 395 23.08 -8.36 -8.38
N ARG A 396 24.10 -9.11 -7.97
CA ARG A 396 25.27 -9.36 -8.80
C ARG A 396 24.91 -10.13 -10.06
N ARG A 397 24.04 -11.14 -9.99
CA ARG A 397 23.54 -11.82 -11.19
C ARG A 397 22.78 -10.87 -12.12
N VAL A 398 21.97 -9.97 -11.56
CA VAL A 398 21.27 -8.94 -12.33
C VAL A 398 22.25 -8.01 -13.02
N ALA A 399 23.33 -7.59 -12.34
CA ALA A 399 24.39 -6.77 -12.94
C ALA A 399 25.13 -7.54 -14.05
N THR A 400 25.61 -8.76 -13.77
CA THR A 400 26.31 -9.62 -14.74
C THR A 400 25.49 -9.92 -16.00
N ALA A 401 24.16 -9.81 -15.94
CA ALA A 401 23.29 -9.88 -17.11
C ALA A 401 23.34 -8.62 -18.02
N GLY A 402 24.27 -7.68 -17.76
CA GLY A 402 24.51 -6.48 -18.57
C GLY A 402 23.80 -5.22 -18.07
N ARG A 403 23.32 -5.20 -16.83
CA ARG A 403 22.61 -4.04 -16.24
C ARG A 403 23.54 -3.26 -15.31
N VAL A 404 23.31 -1.96 -15.19
CA VAL A 404 23.93 -1.14 -14.13
C VAL A 404 23.08 -1.31 -12.88
N VAL A 405 23.68 -1.68 -11.74
CA VAL A 405 22.95 -1.80 -10.47
C VAL A 405 23.55 -0.87 -9.44
N VAL A 406 22.73 0.04 -8.88
CA VAL A 406 23.15 0.99 -7.85
C VAL A 406 22.37 0.74 -6.57
N VAL A 407 23.07 0.55 -5.46
CA VAL A 407 22.48 0.20 -4.15
C VAL A 407 22.90 1.21 -3.11
N SER A 408 21.99 1.82 -2.35
CA SER A 408 22.37 2.43 -1.07
C SER A 408 22.43 1.37 0.02
N THR A 409 23.49 1.38 0.83
CA THR A 409 23.62 0.47 1.99
C THR A 409 24.33 1.17 3.13
N THR A 410 23.97 0.81 4.36
CA THR A 410 24.72 1.17 5.58
C THR A 410 25.65 0.04 6.03
N SER A 411 25.50 -1.16 5.47
CA SER A 411 26.35 -2.30 5.77
C SER A 411 27.68 -2.18 5.03
N VAL A 412 28.75 -2.40 5.78
CA VAL A 412 30.14 -2.41 5.34
C VAL A 412 30.71 -3.84 5.36
N ASP A 413 29.92 -4.83 5.76
CA ASP A 413 30.38 -6.20 5.98
C ASP A 413 30.59 -6.99 4.67
N GLN A 414 30.24 -6.39 3.52
CA GLN A 414 30.14 -7.08 2.23
C GLN A 414 30.77 -6.33 1.06
N PHE A 415 31.80 -5.52 1.33
CA PHE A 415 32.49 -4.74 0.30
C PHE A 415 32.94 -5.55 -0.91
N ASP A 416 33.37 -6.80 -0.70
CA ASP A 416 33.87 -7.65 -1.79
C ASP A 416 32.82 -8.00 -2.85
N GLY A 417 31.53 -7.89 -2.53
CA GLY A 417 30.45 -8.14 -3.46
C GLY A 417 30.20 -7.02 -4.47
N TYR A 418 30.73 -5.82 -4.22
CA TYR A 418 30.52 -4.63 -5.05
C TYR A 418 31.71 -4.39 -5.97
N ASP A 419 31.44 -4.02 -7.22
CA ASP A 419 32.45 -3.60 -8.19
C ASP A 419 32.92 -2.18 -7.93
N GLN A 420 32.00 -1.33 -7.47
CA GLN A 420 32.25 0.06 -7.19
C GLN A 420 31.66 0.45 -5.83
N VAL A 421 32.42 1.19 -5.02
CA VAL A 421 31.94 1.71 -3.73
C VAL A 421 32.13 3.22 -3.69
N LEU A 422 31.01 3.93 -3.65
CA LEU A 422 30.87 5.38 -3.61
C LEU A 422 30.63 5.82 -2.17
N THR A 423 31.61 6.50 -1.56
CA THR A 423 31.53 6.93 -0.16
C THR A 423 31.16 8.40 -0.07
N LEU A 424 30.00 8.68 0.53
CA LEU A 424 29.54 10.02 0.88
C LEU A 424 29.99 10.38 2.30
N ASN A 425 30.38 11.63 2.53
CA ASN A 425 30.59 12.17 3.88
C ASN A 425 29.28 12.72 4.48
N SER A 426 29.37 13.29 5.68
CA SER A 426 28.23 13.93 6.38
C SER A 426 27.70 15.17 5.66
N THR A 427 28.51 15.83 4.83
CA THR A 427 28.13 17.03 4.08
C THR A 427 27.63 16.72 2.67
N GLY A 428 27.49 15.44 2.30
CA GLY A 428 26.98 15.04 0.99
C GLY A 428 27.96 15.24 -0.17
N LEU A 429 29.27 15.20 0.10
CA LEU A 429 30.35 15.14 -0.90
C LEU A 429 30.80 13.68 -1.11
N LEU A 430 31.19 13.35 -2.34
CA LEU A 430 31.85 12.08 -2.67
C LEU A 430 33.32 12.16 -2.23
N VAL A 431 33.72 11.32 -1.27
CA VAL A 431 35.10 11.30 -0.74
C VAL A 431 35.98 10.31 -1.49
N SER A 432 35.42 9.17 -1.89
CA SER A 432 36.16 8.14 -2.62
C SER A 432 35.22 7.27 -3.45
N GLY A 433 35.68 6.91 -4.64
CA GLY A 433 35.11 5.88 -5.50
C GLY A 433 36.15 4.79 -5.72
N HIS A 434 36.05 3.66 -5.02
CA HIS A 434 36.88 2.50 -5.34
C HIS A 434 36.20 1.71 -6.44
N GLN A 435 36.85 1.49 -7.58
CA GLN A 435 36.33 0.70 -8.70
C GLN A 435 37.29 -0.43 -8.99
N ARG A 436 36.80 -1.67 -8.89
CA ARG A 436 37.56 -2.87 -9.25
C ARG A 436 37.60 -2.95 -10.79
N ALA A 437 38.75 -3.35 -11.35
CA ALA A 437 38.88 -3.52 -12.80
C ALA A 437 37.88 -4.58 -13.29
N LEU A 438 36.90 -4.15 -14.08
CA LEU A 438 35.94 -5.04 -14.73
C LEU A 438 36.62 -5.67 -15.96
N PRO A 439 36.40 -6.96 -16.24
CA PRO A 439 36.81 -7.51 -17.53
C PRO A 439 36.10 -6.74 -18.66
N GLU A 440 36.84 -6.40 -19.71
CA GLU A 440 36.32 -5.69 -20.88
C GLU A 440 35.22 -6.53 -21.53
N GLN A 441 33.97 -6.19 -21.23
CA GLN A 441 32.79 -6.85 -21.78
C GLN A 441 32.42 -6.16 -23.09
N ALA A 442 32.20 -6.98 -24.12
CA ALA A 442 31.70 -6.51 -25.41
C ALA A 442 30.47 -5.62 -25.19
N PRO A 443 30.35 -4.49 -25.89
CA PRO A 443 29.22 -3.59 -25.72
C PRO A 443 27.94 -4.39 -25.83
N ALA A 444 27.15 -4.41 -24.74
CA ALA A 444 25.83 -5.01 -24.74
C ALA A 444 25.11 -4.40 -25.95
N ALA A 445 24.67 -5.25 -26.87
CA ALA A 445 23.97 -4.83 -28.08
C ALA A 445 22.94 -3.79 -27.66
N ALA A 446 23.10 -2.57 -28.18
CA ALA A 446 22.25 -1.44 -27.82
C ALA A 446 20.80 -1.92 -27.92
N ALA A 447 20.13 -2.05 -26.77
CA ALA A 447 18.76 -2.50 -26.73
C ALA A 447 17.98 -1.58 -27.68
N GLU A 448 17.35 -2.16 -28.70
CA GLU A 448 16.52 -1.39 -29.62
C GLU A 448 15.59 -0.50 -28.79
N PRO A 449 15.42 0.78 -29.16
CA PRO A 449 14.58 1.69 -28.41
C PRO A 449 13.19 1.06 -28.30
N LEU A 450 12.84 0.61 -27.09
CA LEU A 450 11.53 0.05 -26.79
C LEU A 450 10.50 1.07 -27.29
N THR A 451 9.81 0.67 -28.35
CA THR A 451 8.76 1.45 -28.99
C THR A 451 7.80 1.95 -27.90
N ARG A 452 7.36 3.21 -28.07
CA ARG A 452 6.41 3.97 -27.23
C ARG A 452 5.57 3.08 -26.30
N PRO A 453 5.35 3.45 -25.02
CA PRO A 453 4.29 2.82 -24.25
C PRO A 453 2.98 3.04 -25.02
N ALA A 454 2.51 2.01 -25.71
CA ALA A 454 1.22 2.06 -26.35
C ALA A 454 0.20 2.09 -25.22
N HIS A 455 -0.43 3.25 -25.03
CA HIS A 455 -1.38 3.46 -23.96
C HIS A 455 -2.46 2.37 -24.01
N ILE A 456 -2.55 1.58 -22.94
CA ILE A 456 -3.59 0.57 -22.79
C ILE A 456 -4.95 1.28 -22.86
N ALA A 457 -5.86 0.81 -23.71
CA ALA A 457 -7.20 1.39 -23.81
C ALA A 457 -7.90 1.42 -22.44
N LEU A 458 -8.68 2.47 -22.18
CA LEU A 458 -9.32 2.71 -20.87
C LEU A 458 -10.12 1.49 -20.38
N GLY A 459 -10.88 0.83 -21.27
CA GLY A 459 -11.66 -0.36 -20.90
C GLY A 459 -10.79 -1.52 -20.42
N ARG A 460 -9.63 -1.73 -21.04
CA ARG A 460 -8.68 -2.76 -20.60
C ARG A 460 -8.03 -2.36 -19.27
N GLN A 461 -7.70 -1.08 -19.06
CA GLN A 461 -7.22 -0.61 -17.75
C GLN A 461 -8.25 -0.84 -16.64
N ILE A 462 -9.53 -0.57 -16.90
CA ILE A 462 -10.63 -0.82 -15.95
C ILE A 462 -10.71 -2.31 -15.63
N ALA A 463 -10.72 -3.19 -16.65
CA ALA A 463 -10.78 -4.63 -16.44
C ALA A 463 -9.61 -5.16 -15.59
N LEU A 464 -8.41 -4.61 -15.80
CA LEU A 464 -7.22 -4.96 -15.01
C LEU A 464 -7.32 -4.52 -13.57
N ALA A 465 -7.69 -3.26 -13.33
CA ALA A 465 -7.88 -2.74 -12.00
C ALA A 465 -9.02 -3.47 -11.27
N MET A 466 -10.10 -3.83 -11.97
CA MET A 466 -11.20 -4.63 -11.41
C MET A 466 -10.71 -6.00 -11.00
N ARG A 467 -10.04 -6.73 -11.90
CA ARG A 467 -9.47 -8.05 -11.61
C ARG A 467 -8.57 -7.98 -10.38
N ARG A 468 -7.65 -7.01 -10.33
CA ARG A 468 -6.76 -6.79 -9.20
C ARG A 468 -7.53 -6.52 -7.90
N GLN A 469 -8.55 -5.65 -7.92
CA GLN A 469 -9.38 -5.37 -6.75
C GLN A 469 -10.12 -6.63 -6.26
N THR A 470 -10.65 -7.44 -7.19
CA THR A 470 -11.30 -8.71 -6.85
C THR A 470 -10.33 -9.68 -6.18
N TRP A 471 -9.10 -9.82 -6.69
CA TRP A 471 -8.08 -10.64 -6.03
C TRP A 471 -7.72 -10.15 -4.64
N LEU A 472 -7.62 -8.83 -4.43
CA LEU A 472 -7.36 -8.26 -3.10
C LEU A 472 -8.46 -8.61 -2.10
N VAL A 473 -9.73 -8.55 -2.52
CA VAL A 473 -10.88 -8.91 -1.68
C VAL A 473 -10.88 -10.42 -1.36
N ILE A 474 -10.64 -11.27 -2.37
CA ILE A 474 -10.63 -12.73 -2.19
C ILE A 474 -9.45 -13.19 -1.34
N ALA A 475 -8.29 -12.55 -1.46
CA ALA A 475 -7.08 -12.94 -0.76
C ALA A 475 -7.12 -12.65 0.75
N ASP A 476 -7.94 -11.69 1.19
CA ASP A 476 -8.17 -11.44 2.62
C ASP A 476 -9.34 -12.28 3.13
N GLN A 477 -9.05 -13.52 3.55
CA GLN A 477 -10.05 -14.48 4.03
C GLN A 477 -10.89 -13.93 5.19
N ARG A 478 -10.29 -13.16 6.10
CA ARG A 478 -11.01 -12.60 7.26
C ARG A 478 -12.02 -11.56 6.81
N TYR A 479 -11.61 -10.71 5.88
CA TYR A 479 -12.49 -9.71 5.29
C TYR A 479 -13.59 -10.33 4.43
N LEU A 480 -13.27 -11.37 3.65
CA LEU A 480 -14.24 -12.10 2.86
C LEU A 480 -15.30 -12.80 3.72
N ILE A 481 -14.90 -13.50 4.78
CA ILE A 481 -15.85 -14.11 5.74
C ILE A 481 -16.76 -13.06 6.34
N PHE A 482 -16.19 -11.93 6.77
CA PHE A 482 -16.95 -10.82 7.32
C PHE A 482 -17.98 -10.26 6.32
N LEU A 483 -17.58 -10.03 5.06
CA LEU A 483 -18.48 -9.54 4.01
C LEU A 483 -19.61 -10.53 3.68
N THR A 484 -19.34 -11.83 3.69
CA THR A 484 -20.34 -12.86 3.39
C THR A 484 -21.32 -13.07 4.55
N LEU A 485 -20.86 -12.93 5.80
CA LEU A 485 -21.71 -13.08 6.99
C LEU A 485 -22.66 -11.88 7.16
N LEU A 486 -22.23 -10.68 6.79
CA LEU A 486 -22.97 -9.44 7.00
C LEU A 486 -24.40 -9.44 6.42
N PRO A 487 -24.65 -9.80 5.14
CA PRO A 487 -26.01 -9.80 4.59
C PRO A 487 -26.90 -10.86 5.23
N VAL A 488 -26.34 -12.00 5.64
CA VAL A 488 -27.06 -13.08 6.35
C VAL A 488 -27.45 -12.61 7.74
N LEU A 489 -26.56 -11.91 8.44
CA LEU A 489 -26.83 -11.34 9.75
C LEU A 489 -27.99 -10.34 9.69
N PHE A 490 -27.97 -9.40 8.73
CA PHE A 490 -29.04 -8.42 8.59
C PHE A 490 -30.35 -9.03 8.09
N GLY A 491 -30.30 -9.99 7.16
CA GLY A 491 -31.48 -10.74 6.75
C GLY A 491 -32.09 -11.52 7.93
N GLY A 492 -31.26 -12.16 8.76
CA GLY A 492 -31.69 -12.87 9.96
C GLY A 492 -32.27 -11.93 11.03
N LEU A 493 -31.68 -10.75 11.25
CA LEU A 493 -32.23 -9.72 12.13
C LEU A 493 -33.65 -9.32 11.71
N VAL A 494 -33.96 -9.27 10.41
CA VAL A 494 -35.32 -8.96 9.92
C VAL A 494 -36.33 -10.01 10.36
N LEU A 495 -35.90 -11.27 10.48
CA LEU A 495 -36.76 -12.35 10.96
C LEU A 495 -37.05 -12.27 12.47
N LEU A 496 -36.24 -11.52 13.23
CA LEU A 496 -36.44 -11.31 14.67
C LEU A 496 -37.48 -10.22 14.97
N VAL A 497 -37.86 -9.41 13.98
CA VAL A 497 -38.93 -8.43 14.13
C VAL A 497 -40.21 -9.17 14.55
N PRO A 498 -40.92 -8.77 15.61
CA PRO A 498 -42.15 -9.45 16.02
C PRO A 498 -43.28 -9.19 15.01
N GLY A 499 -44.19 -10.16 14.87
CA GLY A 499 -45.33 -10.07 13.94
C GLY A 499 -45.33 -11.14 12.83
N HIS A 500 -46.46 -11.23 12.14
CA HIS A 500 -46.74 -12.23 11.09
C HIS A 500 -47.24 -11.61 9.77
N THR A 501 -47.49 -10.31 9.75
CA THR A 501 -48.01 -9.56 8.59
C THR A 501 -46.90 -9.13 7.65
N GLY A 502 -45.68 -8.96 8.18
CA GLY A 502 -44.50 -8.57 7.41
C GLY A 502 -44.64 -7.20 6.75
N LEU A 503 -44.59 -7.19 5.41
CA LEU A 503 -44.77 -6.00 4.58
C LEU A 503 -46.22 -5.87 4.04
N GLY A 504 -47.17 -6.54 4.69
CA GLY A 504 -48.60 -6.41 4.44
C GLY A 504 -49.29 -5.41 5.39
N PRO A 505 -50.62 -5.25 5.28
CA PRO A 505 -51.39 -4.32 6.11
C PRO A 505 -51.27 -4.65 7.61
N ALA A 506 -51.04 -3.62 8.43
CA ALA A 506 -50.87 -3.77 9.87
C ALA A 506 -52.13 -4.29 10.55
N ASP A 507 -51.95 -5.28 11.42
CA ASP A 507 -52.97 -5.68 12.37
C ASP A 507 -52.99 -4.71 13.55
N LEU A 508 -53.90 -3.73 13.50
CA LEU A 508 -54.05 -2.68 14.52
C LEU A 508 -54.40 -3.21 15.91
N TYR A 509 -54.92 -4.43 16.00
CA TYR A 509 -55.26 -5.10 17.25
C TYR A 509 -54.27 -6.21 17.62
N GLY A 510 -53.26 -6.42 16.78
CA GLY A 510 -52.18 -7.38 16.99
C GLY A 510 -51.08 -6.83 17.89
N ASN A 511 -50.13 -7.70 18.24
CA ASN A 511 -49.04 -7.37 19.16
C ASN A 511 -47.88 -6.57 18.51
N SER A 512 -47.96 -6.25 17.20
CA SER A 512 -46.86 -5.63 16.44
C SER A 512 -47.36 -4.78 15.27
N PRO A 513 -48.07 -3.66 15.52
CA PRO A 513 -48.66 -2.82 14.47
C PRO A 513 -47.62 -2.07 13.62
N ASP A 514 -46.38 -1.99 14.07
CA ASP A 514 -45.25 -1.29 13.45
C ASP A 514 -44.30 -2.21 12.67
N GLU A 515 -44.64 -3.49 12.51
CA GLU A 515 -43.82 -4.54 11.89
C GLU A 515 -43.20 -4.10 10.54
N ALA A 516 -44.01 -3.58 9.61
CA ALA A 516 -43.53 -3.17 8.28
C ALA A 516 -42.49 -2.03 8.35
N LEU A 517 -42.67 -1.10 9.29
CA LEU A 517 -41.73 0.02 9.48
C LEU A 517 -40.41 -0.49 10.05
N GLU A 518 -40.45 -1.38 11.05
CA GLU A 518 -39.25 -1.98 11.63
C GLU A 518 -38.44 -2.78 10.59
N ILE A 519 -39.13 -3.55 9.74
CA ILE A 519 -38.51 -4.30 8.63
C ILE A 519 -37.78 -3.34 7.67
N LEU A 520 -38.45 -2.27 7.22
CA LEU A 520 -37.86 -1.31 6.29
C LEU A 520 -36.66 -0.56 6.90
N VAL A 521 -36.77 -0.11 8.15
CA VAL A 521 -35.68 0.55 8.87
C VAL A 521 -34.45 -0.38 8.92
N LEU A 522 -34.67 -1.64 9.23
CA LEU A 522 -33.61 -2.63 9.36
C LEU A 522 -32.98 -3.03 8.02
N LEU A 523 -33.78 -3.11 6.94
CA LEU A 523 -33.27 -3.32 5.57
C LEU A 523 -32.35 -2.17 5.13
N ILE A 524 -32.78 -0.93 5.34
CA ILE A 524 -32.00 0.26 4.99
C ILE A 524 -30.78 0.41 5.89
N PHE A 525 -30.90 0.12 7.19
CA PHE A 525 -29.76 0.07 8.09
C PHE A 525 -28.72 -0.96 7.63
N GLY A 526 -29.17 -2.17 7.29
CA GLY A 526 -28.32 -3.21 6.70
C GLY A 526 -27.62 -2.73 5.44
N ALA A 527 -28.33 -2.07 4.51
CA ALA A 527 -27.76 -1.49 3.30
C ALA A 527 -26.62 -0.51 3.60
N VAL A 528 -26.83 0.41 4.55
CA VAL A 528 -25.82 1.39 4.96
C VAL A 528 -24.60 0.69 5.58
N VAL A 529 -24.80 -0.27 6.48
CA VAL A 529 -23.70 -1.00 7.12
C VAL A 529 -22.91 -1.82 6.11
N MET A 530 -23.59 -2.53 5.20
CA MET A 530 -22.94 -3.29 4.12
C MET A 530 -22.13 -2.37 3.19
N GLY A 531 -22.73 -1.27 2.75
CA GLY A 531 -22.06 -0.27 1.92
C GLY A 531 -20.83 0.35 2.60
N THR A 532 -21.00 0.86 3.81
CA THR A 532 -19.90 1.52 4.57
C THR A 532 -18.77 0.56 4.92
N ALA A 533 -19.09 -0.66 5.36
CA ALA A 533 -18.10 -1.65 5.75
C ALA A 533 -17.27 -2.16 4.56
N SER A 534 -17.84 -2.13 3.34
CA SER A 534 -17.14 -2.57 2.13
C SER A 534 -15.99 -1.63 1.71
N THR A 535 -16.09 -0.32 1.92
CA THR A 535 -15.14 0.65 1.33
C THR A 535 -14.33 1.46 2.33
N ILE A 536 -14.72 1.51 3.62
CA ILE A 536 -14.12 2.45 4.57
C ILE A 536 -12.59 2.30 4.71
N ARG A 537 -12.02 1.09 4.55
CA ARG A 537 -10.58 0.83 4.75
C ARG A 537 -9.72 1.04 3.50
N ASP A 538 -10.34 1.32 2.37
CA ASP A 538 -9.78 0.94 1.08
C ASP A 538 -8.80 1.98 0.48
N ILE A 539 -9.20 3.26 0.33
CA ILE A 539 -8.34 4.28 -0.31
C ILE A 539 -7.05 4.56 0.46
N ARG A 540 -7.13 4.66 1.80
CA ARG A 540 -5.96 5.01 2.62
C ARG A 540 -4.87 3.92 2.54
N ARG A 541 -5.26 2.65 2.57
CA ARG A 541 -4.33 1.52 2.51
C ARG A 541 -3.64 1.42 1.15
N GLU A 542 -4.35 1.75 0.08
CA GLU A 542 -3.85 1.62 -1.29
C GLU A 542 -3.14 2.86 -1.83
N ARG A 543 -3.11 3.99 -1.09
CA ARG A 543 -2.59 5.26 -1.62
C ARG A 543 -1.16 5.16 -2.17
N ALA A 544 -0.30 4.39 -1.52
CA ALA A 544 1.07 4.18 -1.99
C ALA A 544 1.13 3.36 -3.29
N ALA A 545 0.31 2.30 -3.39
CA ALA A 545 0.21 1.49 -4.58
C ALA A 545 -0.40 2.26 -5.75
N PHE A 546 -1.49 3.01 -5.52
CA PHE A 546 -2.15 3.82 -6.54
C PHE A 546 -1.19 4.84 -7.18
N ARG A 547 -0.37 5.54 -6.39
CA ARG A 547 0.61 6.50 -6.93
C ARG A 547 1.60 5.85 -7.88
N ARG A 548 2.04 4.63 -7.58
CA ARG A 548 2.98 3.88 -8.40
C ARG A 548 2.33 3.36 -9.67
N GLU A 549 1.17 2.73 -9.53
CA GLU A 549 0.40 2.25 -10.68
C GLU A 549 0.01 3.42 -11.62
N HIS A 550 -0.25 4.61 -11.07
CA HIS A 550 -0.48 5.83 -11.87
C HIS A 550 0.79 6.29 -12.63
N ALA A 551 1.96 6.21 -12.00
CA ALA A 551 3.24 6.48 -12.67
C ALA A 551 3.53 5.46 -13.79
N ASP A 552 3.05 4.22 -13.64
CA ASP A 552 3.11 3.16 -14.64
C ASP A 552 2.04 3.29 -15.75
N GLY A 553 1.22 4.36 -15.73
CA GLY A 553 0.25 4.67 -16.79
C GLY A 553 -1.21 4.32 -16.48
N LEU A 554 -1.54 3.87 -15.26
CA LEU A 554 -2.93 3.64 -14.86
C LEU A 554 -3.69 4.97 -14.69
N SER A 555 -4.78 5.16 -15.44
CA SER A 555 -5.60 6.36 -15.28
C SER A 555 -6.30 6.40 -13.91
N THR A 556 -6.39 7.61 -13.31
CA THR A 556 -7.21 7.85 -12.11
C THR A 556 -8.67 7.47 -12.32
N THR A 557 -9.20 7.71 -13.53
CA THR A 557 -10.59 7.36 -13.85
C THR A 557 -10.76 5.85 -13.95
N ALA A 558 -9.81 5.14 -14.56
CA ALA A 558 -9.85 3.68 -14.64
C ALA A 558 -9.82 3.03 -13.25
N TYR A 559 -8.95 3.51 -12.36
CA TYR A 559 -8.86 3.06 -10.97
C TYR A 559 -10.18 3.26 -10.23
N LEU A 560 -10.77 4.46 -10.31
CA LEU A 560 -12.00 4.76 -9.58
C LEU A 560 -13.20 3.99 -10.14
N THR A 561 -13.35 3.92 -11.47
CA THR A 561 -14.43 3.16 -12.11
C THR A 561 -14.34 1.67 -11.76
N ALA A 562 -13.13 1.10 -11.78
CA ALA A 562 -12.92 -0.28 -11.36
C ALA A 562 -13.32 -0.52 -9.90
N LYS A 563 -12.91 0.40 -9.02
CA LYS A 563 -13.23 0.35 -7.60
C LYS A 563 -14.74 0.41 -7.36
N ILE A 564 -15.41 1.40 -7.94
CA ILE A 564 -16.86 1.55 -7.83
C ILE A 564 -17.58 0.32 -8.37
N GLY A 565 -17.18 -0.21 -9.53
CA GLY A 565 -17.84 -1.37 -10.11
C GLY A 565 -17.69 -2.63 -9.27
N VAL A 566 -16.51 -2.93 -8.71
CA VAL A 566 -16.34 -4.10 -7.83
C VAL A 566 -17.17 -3.99 -6.55
N TYR A 567 -17.17 -2.82 -5.90
CA TYR A 567 -17.99 -2.64 -4.69
C TYR A 567 -19.49 -2.58 -4.98
N SER A 568 -19.89 -2.12 -6.17
CA SER A 568 -21.29 -2.17 -6.60
C SER A 568 -21.75 -3.62 -6.81
N LEU A 569 -20.92 -4.48 -7.40
CA LEU A 569 -21.23 -5.91 -7.53
C LEU A 569 -21.35 -6.61 -6.17
N ILE A 570 -20.46 -6.28 -5.22
CA ILE A 570 -20.54 -6.79 -3.85
C ILE A 570 -21.82 -6.32 -3.16
N ALA A 571 -22.13 -5.02 -3.21
CA ALA A 571 -23.34 -4.44 -2.63
C ALA A 571 -24.61 -5.06 -3.23
N MET A 572 -24.62 -5.30 -4.54
CA MET A 572 -25.71 -5.96 -5.26
C MET A 572 -25.94 -7.39 -4.76
N ALA A 573 -24.88 -8.18 -4.64
CA ALA A 573 -24.96 -9.55 -4.12
C ALA A 573 -25.41 -9.58 -2.65
N GLN A 574 -24.90 -8.67 -1.82
CA GLN A 574 -25.26 -8.56 -0.40
C GLN A 574 -26.74 -8.16 -0.22
N ALA A 575 -27.19 -7.13 -0.94
CA ALA A 575 -28.59 -6.71 -0.92
C ALA A 575 -29.52 -7.83 -1.41
N ALA A 576 -29.12 -8.60 -2.43
CA ALA A 576 -29.92 -9.71 -2.94
C ALA A 576 -30.16 -10.76 -1.86
N VAL A 577 -29.10 -11.13 -1.12
CA VAL A 577 -29.20 -12.06 0.02
C VAL A 577 -30.10 -11.49 1.11
N THR A 578 -29.87 -10.25 1.55
CA THR A 578 -30.66 -9.64 2.63
C THR A 578 -32.14 -9.50 2.27
N THR A 579 -32.47 -8.96 1.09
CA THR A 579 -33.86 -8.81 0.63
C THR A 579 -34.54 -10.15 0.44
N THR A 580 -33.85 -11.16 -0.11
CA THR A 580 -34.42 -12.50 -0.30
C THR A 580 -34.74 -13.16 1.04
N VAL A 581 -33.83 -13.08 2.03
CA VAL A 581 -34.07 -13.66 3.37
C VAL A 581 -35.24 -12.94 4.06
N ALA A 582 -35.28 -11.61 3.99
CA ALA A 582 -36.37 -10.82 4.56
C ALA A 582 -37.72 -11.21 3.97
N VAL A 583 -37.83 -11.24 2.65
CA VAL A 583 -39.05 -11.60 1.92
C VAL A 583 -39.45 -13.06 2.17
N ALA A 584 -38.50 -13.99 2.19
CA ALA A 584 -38.80 -15.40 2.39
C ALA A 584 -39.35 -15.69 3.79
N GLY A 585 -38.90 -14.96 4.82
CA GLY A 585 -39.34 -15.19 6.19
C GLY A 585 -40.46 -14.27 6.69
N LYS A 586 -40.61 -13.06 6.14
CA LYS A 586 -41.67 -12.09 6.51
C LYS A 586 -42.76 -11.92 5.46
N GLY A 587 -42.55 -12.40 4.24
CA GLY A 587 -43.51 -12.26 3.15
C GLY A 587 -43.22 -11.08 2.24
N ALA A 588 -43.92 -11.08 1.11
CA ALA A 588 -43.81 -10.10 0.05
C ALA A 588 -44.55 -8.80 0.38
N PRO A 589 -44.15 -7.65 -0.21
CA PRO A 589 -45.02 -6.49 -0.29
C PRO A 589 -46.38 -6.88 -0.86
N SER A 590 -47.46 -6.45 -0.20
CA SER A 590 -48.84 -6.76 -0.60
C SER A 590 -49.33 -5.94 -1.79
N HIS A 591 -48.81 -4.72 -1.94
CA HIS A 591 -49.16 -3.81 -3.04
C HIS A 591 -48.42 -4.18 -4.33
N SER A 592 -49.00 -3.81 -5.47
CA SER A 592 -48.35 -3.94 -6.78
C SER A 592 -47.10 -3.07 -6.86
N ALA A 593 -46.24 -3.31 -7.85
CA ALA A 593 -45.09 -2.45 -8.10
C ALA A 593 -45.55 -1.04 -8.50
N VAL A 594 -44.76 -0.04 -8.12
CA VAL A 594 -44.98 1.37 -8.48
C VAL A 594 -44.70 1.63 -9.98
N LEU A 595 -43.63 1.04 -10.51
CA LEU A 595 -43.05 1.33 -11.83
C LEU A 595 -42.45 0.09 -12.54
N LEU A 596 -41.61 -0.71 -11.88
CA LEU A 596 -40.79 -1.77 -12.47
C LEU A 596 -41.52 -3.11 -12.64
N GLY A 597 -42.83 -3.15 -12.42
CA GLY A 597 -43.69 -4.31 -12.62
C GLY A 597 -43.65 -5.37 -11.50
N THR A 598 -42.57 -5.46 -10.72
CA THR A 598 -42.55 -6.30 -9.49
C THR A 598 -42.09 -5.50 -8.26
N PRO A 599 -42.86 -5.52 -7.15
CA PRO A 599 -42.51 -4.75 -5.95
C PRO A 599 -41.23 -5.27 -5.28
N MET A 600 -40.92 -6.56 -5.49
CA MET A 600 -39.64 -7.17 -5.09
C MET A 600 -38.44 -6.48 -5.72
N LEU A 601 -38.51 -6.21 -7.02
CA LEU A 601 -37.41 -5.60 -7.76
C LEU A 601 -37.20 -4.15 -7.32
N GLU A 602 -38.27 -3.42 -7.03
CA GLU A 602 -38.21 -2.05 -6.54
C GLU A 602 -37.60 -1.97 -5.14
N LEU A 603 -38.07 -2.83 -4.23
CA LEU A 603 -37.53 -2.91 -2.87
C LEU A 603 -36.06 -3.32 -2.90
N TYR A 604 -35.71 -4.34 -3.70
CA TYR A 604 -34.33 -4.74 -3.92
C TYR A 604 -33.47 -3.59 -4.47
N LEU A 605 -33.96 -2.88 -5.49
CA LEU A 605 -33.24 -1.76 -6.08
C LEU A 605 -33.02 -0.61 -5.09
N ALA A 606 -34.02 -0.31 -4.24
CA ALA A 606 -33.89 0.68 -3.18
C ALA A 606 -32.76 0.31 -2.20
N VAL A 607 -32.70 -0.95 -1.76
CA VAL A 607 -31.64 -1.47 -0.88
C VAL A 607 -30.27 -1.42 -1.59
N VAL A 608 -30.19 -1.86 -2.85
CA VAL A 608 -28.95 -1.88 -3.65
C VAL A 608 -28.39 -0.47 -3.84
N VAL A 609 -29.19 0.46 -4.34
CA VAL A 609 -28.75 1.84 -4.63
C VAL A 609 -28.32 2.52 -3.33
N THR A 610 -29.06 2.32 -2.23
CA THR A 610 -28.66 2.83 -0.91
C THR A 610 -27.31 2.28 -0.48
N ALA A 611 -27.09 0.97 -0.57
CA ALA A 611 -25.81 0.35 -0.21
C ALA A 611 -24.65 0.88 -1.07
N ILE A 612 -24.85 1.06 -2.38
CA ILE A 612 -23.85 1.62 -3.29
C ILE A 612 -23.50 3.06 -2.90
N VAL A 613 -24.51 3.92 -2.69
CA VAL A 613 -24.27 5.33 -2.35
C VAL A 613 -23.62 5.44 -0.96
N SER A 614 -24.02 4.62 0.02
CA SER A 614 -23.34 4.53 1.31
C SER A 614 -21.89 4.08 1.20
N ALA A 615 -21.57 3.17 0.27
CA ALA A 615 -20.20 2.80 -0.03
C ALA A 615 -19.41 3.98 -0.64
N LEU A 616 -20.02 4.79 -1.50
CA LEU A 616 -19.38 5.99 -2.06
C LEU A 616 -19.10 7.05 -0.98
N VAL A 617 -20.03 7.23 -0.03
CA VAL A 617 -19.82 8.10 1.15
C VAL A 617 -18.63 7.61 1.96
N ALA A 618 -18.58 6.32 2.32
CA ALA A 618 -17.46 5.76 3.08
C ALA A 618 -16.13 5.84 2.32
N LEU A 619 -16.15 5.68 1.00
CA LEU A 619 -14.98 5.87 0.13
C LEU A 619 -14.47 7.33 0.18
N ALA A 620 -15.38 8.31 0.08
CA ALA A 620 -15.06 9.72 0.20
C ALA A 620 -14.42 10.06 1.56
N LEU A 621 -15.01 9.55 2.64
CA LEU A 621 -14.48 9.74 3.99
C LEU A 621 -13.12 9.05 4.18
N SER A 622 -12.92 7.87 3.58
CA SER A 622 -11.63 7.17 3.58
C SER A 622 -10.51 8.01 2.94
N SER A 623 -10.84 8.78 1.91
CA SER A 623 -9.89 9.69 1.25
C SER A 623 -9.48 10.89 2.12
N MET A 624 -10.27 11.24 3.13
CA MET A 624 -10.03 12.37 4.04
C MET A 624 -9.25 11.97 5.31
N ALA A 625 -9.28 10.69 5.69
CA ALA A 625 -8.77 10.25 6.98
C ALA A 625 -7.24 10.34 7.11
N GLY A 626 -6.77 11.05 8.14
CA GLY A 626 -5.35 11.23 8.47
C GLY A 626 -4.75 10.01 9.18
N TYR A 627 -5.55 9.27 9.96
CA TYR A 627 -5.11 8.08 10.72
C TYR A 627 -6.07 6.89 10.60
N ALA A 628 -5.56 5.66 10.79
CA ALA A 628 -6.37 4.45 10.65
C ALA A 628 -7.48 4.36 11.72
N ALA A 629 -7.24 4.86 12.94
CA ALA A 629 -8.24 4.91 14.01
C ALA A 629 -9.45 5.81 13.66
N GLN A 630 -9.20 6.89 12.91
CA GLN A 630 -10.24 7.83 12.49
C GLN A 630 -11.27 7.15 11.57
N LEU A 631 -10.85 6.20 10.73
CA LEU A 631 -11.74 5.47 9.81
C LEU A 631 -12.84 4.71 10.56
N LEU A 632 -12.49 4.07 11.68
CA LEU A 632 -13.46 3.32 12.47
C LEU A 632 -14.50 4.25 13.11
N LEU A 633 -14.03 5.36 13.70
CA LEU A 633 -14.91 6.35 14.31
C LEU A 633 -15.87 6.97 13.29
N MET A 634 -15.35 7.31 12.10
CA MET A 634 -16.17 7.86 11.01
C MET A 634 -17.22 6.84 10.53
N ALA A 635 -16.87 5.56 10.41
CA ALA A 635 -17.84 4.53 10.03
C ALA A 635 -18.99 4.43 11.04
N VAL A 636 -18.67 4.36 12.33
CA VAL A 636 -19.68 4.29 13.39
C VAL A 636 -20.58 5.53 13.36
N LEU A 637 -20.00 6.72 13.21
CA LEU A 637 -20.76 7.97 13.16
C LEU A 637 -21.69 8.03 11.95
N VAL A 638 -21.21 7.66 10.76
CA VAL A 638 -22.02 7.62 9.53
C VAL A 638 -23.18 6.66 9.69
N VAL A 639 -22.91 5.45 10.20
CA VAL A 639 -23.93 4.43 10.42
C VAL A 639 -24.98 4.93 11.43
N LEU A 640 -24.55 5.47 12.56
CA LEU A 640 -25.44 6.00 13.61
C LEU A 640 -26.34 7.13 13.08
N ILE A 641 -25.74 8.11 12.41
CA ILE A 641 -26.48 9.24 11.82
C ILE A 641 -27.46 8.74 10.74
N SER A 642 -27.04 7.78 9.90
CA SER A 642 -27.87 7.27 8.82
C SER A 642 -29.14 6.57 9.33
N VAL A 643 -29.05 5.82 10.42
CA VAL A 643 -30.22 5.19 11.06
C VAL A 643 -31.11 6.23 11.70
N LEU A 644 -30.52 7.17 12.43
CA LEU A 644 -31.24 8.19 13.18
C LEU A 644 -32.08 9.10 12.26
N PHE A 645 -31.57 9.39 11.06
CA PHE A 645 -32.14 10.35 10.13
C PHE A 645 -32.70 9.72 8.84
N CYS A 646 -33.01 8.41 8.84
CA CYS A 646 -33.68 7.80 7.68
C CYS A 646 -35.15 8.23 7.54
N GLY A 647 -35.77 8.70 8.63
CA GLY A 647 -37.19 9.10 8.69
C GLY A 647 -38.11 8.05 9.32
N GLY A 648 -37.70 6.78 9.36
CA GLY A 648 -38.49 5.70 9.98
C GLY A 648 -38.43 5.68 11.51
N VAL A 649 -37.26 5.93 12.12
CA VAL A 649 -37.10 5.89 13.59
C VAL A 649 -37.67 7.13 14.26
N PHE A 650 -37.47 8.29 13.63
CA PHE A 650 -37.96 9.57 14.12
C PHE A 650 -38.62 10.33 12.97
N PRO A 651 -39.83 10.89 13.17
CA PRO A 651 -40.45 11.74 12.16
C PRO A 651 -39.61 13.01 11.95
N LEU A 652 -39.25 13.29 10.71
CA LEU A 652 -38.42 14.44 10.35
C LEU A 652 -39.21 15.61 9.76
N ASN A 653 -40.43 15.35 9.28
CA ASN A 653 -41.22 16.35 8.56
C ASN A 653 -41.63 17.52 9.44
N GLY A 654 -41.51 18.73 8.89
CA GLY A 654 -41.88 19.96 9.60
C GLY A 654 -40.84 20.41 10.64
N ARG A 655 -39.70 19.73 10.75
CA ARG A 655 -38.59 20.11 11.64
C ARG A 655 -37.50 20.81 10.83
N PHE A 656 -37.65 22.13 10.68
CA PHE A 656 -36.68 22.97 9.97
C PHE A 656 -35.25 22.75 10.50
N GLY A 657 -34.29 22.60 9.59
CA GLY A 657 -32.89 22.29 9.86
C GLY A 657 -32.61 20.78 9.91
N LEU A 658 -33.37 20.00 10.69
CA LEU A 658 -33.18 18.55 10.81
C LEU A 658 -33.57 17.82 9.51
N GLU A 659 -34.66 18.24 8.89
CA GLU A 659 -35.13 17.68 7.62
C GLU A 659 -34.12 17.93 6.49
N GLN A 660 -33.61 19.16 6.37
CA GLN A 660 -32.62 19.53 5.36
C GLN A 660 -31.29 18.79 5.55
N PHE A 661 -30.90 18.53 6.80
CA PHE A 661 -29.71 17.73 7.10
C PHE A 661 -29.88 16.29 6.62
N ALA A 662 -31.07 15.70 6.82
CA ALA A 662 -31.37 14.35 6.37
C ALA A 662 -31.32 14.20 4.83
N TRP A 663 -31.56 15.27 4.06
CA TRP A 663 -31.44 15.24 2.60
C TRP A 663 -30.03 14.91 2.10
N LEU A 664 -29.00 15.08 2.93
CA LEU A 664 -27.62 14.72 2.60
C LEU A 664 -27.32 13.23 2.81
N LEU A 665 -28.24 12.48 3.43
CA LEU A 665 -28.03 11.10 3.83
C LEU A 665 -28.69 10.14 2.83
N PRO A 666 -27.95 9.13 2.32
CA PRO A 666 -28.55 8.16 1.41
C PRO A 666 -29.66 7.33 2.07
N SER A 667 -29.58 7.09 3.39
CA SER A 667 -30.61 6.33 4.09
C SER A 667 -31.99 6.98 4.06
N ARG A 668 -32.09 8.31 3.98
CA ARG A 668 -33.36 9.05 3.89
C ARG A 668 -34.12 8.75 2.61
N TRP A 669 -33.42 8.85 1.48
CA TRP A 669 -33.98 8.64 0.15
C TRP A 669 -34.17 7.14 -0.14
N GLY A 670 -33.26 6.30 0.37
CA GLY A 670 -33.40 4.84 0.33
C GLY A 670 -34.64 4.34 1.07
N PHE A 671 -34.87 4.86 2.28
CA PHE A 671 -36.05 4.54 3.06
C PHE A 671 -37.33 5.04 2.40
N ALA A 672 -37.35 6.26 1.86
CA ALA A 672 -38.51 6.80 1.16
C ALA A 672 -38.89 5.97 -0.08
N ALA A 673 -37.92 5.59 -0.92
CA ALA A 673 -38.18 4.74 -2.08
C ALA A 673 -38.70 3.35 -1.68
N ALA A 674 -38.16 2.76 -0.61
CA ALA A 674 -38.64 1.48 -0.08
C ALA A 674 -40.04 1.59 0.52
N ALA A 675 -40.34 2.69 1.23
CA ALA A 675 -41.65 2.99 1.81
C ALA A 675 -42.72 3.22 0.73
N SER A 676 -42.38 3.96 -0.33
CA SER A 676 -43.26 4.16 -1.50
C SER A 676 -43.58 2.85 -2.22
N THR A 677 -42.60 1.93 -2.29
CA THR A 677 -42.80 0.60 -2.90
C THR A 677 -43.87 -0.22 -2.18
N VAL A 678 -43.92 -0.17 -0.84
CA VAL A 678 -44.85 -0.97 -0.03
C VAL A 678 -46.13 -0.23 0.37
N ASP A 679 -46.24 1.06 0.02
CA ASP A 679 -47.24 2.00 0.51
C ASP A 679 -47.31 2.08 2.05
N LEU A 680 -46.18 2.44 2.66
CA LEU A 680 -46.03 2.45 4.12
C LEU A 680 -47.16 3.20 4.88
N PRO A 681 -47.65 4.38 4.42
CA PRO A 681 -48.76 5.07 5.08
C PRO A 681 -50.08 4.29 5.08
N GLU A 682 -50.33 3.46 4.07
CA GLU A 682 -51.52 2.62 3.99
C GLU A 682 -51.38 1.38 4.89
N ILE A 683 -50.23 0.71 4.82
CA ILE A 683 -50.02 -0.53 5.57
C ILE A 683 -49.63 -0.31 7.04
N ASN A 684 -49.22 0.89 7.44
CA ASN A 684 -48.84 1.19 8.82
C ASN A 684 -49.41 2.54 9.27
N SER A 685 -50.48 2.48 10.07
CA SER A 685 -51.16 3.67 10.60
C SER A 685 -50.34 4.52 11.58
N LEU A 686 -49.26 3.97 12.15
CA LEU A 686 -48.35 4.66 13.06
C LEU A 686 -47.22 5.38 12.30
N ALA A 687 -47.10 5.16 10.98
CA ALA A 687 -46.13 5.84 10.14
C ALA A 687 -46.42 7.36 10.10
N SER A 688 -45.36 8.16 10.13
CA SER A 688 -45.51 9.61 9.99
C SER A 688 -46.04 9.99 8.60
N SER A 689 -46.78 11.09 8.52
CA SER A 689 -47.27 11.64 7.25
C SER A 689 -46.12 12.25 6.44
N ASP A 690 -45.52 11.44 5.58
CA ASP A 690 -44.55 11.87 4.57
C ASP A 690 -45.10 11.62 3.17
N GLN A 691 -45.14 12.67 2.35
CA GLN A 691 -45.63 12.57 0.98
C GLN A 691 -44.75 11.65 0.12
N SER A 692 -43.44 11.62 0.39
CA SER A 692 -42.49 10.77 -0.35
C SER A 692 -42.73 9.27 -0.12
N TRP A 693 -43.47 8.89 0.92
CA TRP A 693 -43.74 7.48 1.24
C TRP A 693 -45.00 6.94 0.56
N THR A 694 -45.76 7.80 -0.13
CA THR A 694 -46.97 7.40 -0.84
C THR A 694 -46.66 6.57 -2.08
N HIS A 695 -47.54 5.63 -2.42
CA HIS A 695 -47.37 4.75 -3.58
C HIS A 695 -47.54 5.51 -4.91
N SER A 696 -46.44 6.10 -5.39
CA SER A 696 -46.42 6.96 -6.57
C SER A 696 -45.10 6.85 -7.32
N ALA A 697 -45.19 6.61 -8.63
CA ALA A 697 -44.02 6.55 -9.51
C ALA A 697 -43.23 7.87 -9.55
N GLY A 698 -43.91 9.00 -9.36
CA GLY A 698 -43.26 10.30 -9.28
C GLY A 698 -42.35 10.42 -8.07
N TRP A 699 -42.85 10.05 -6.88
CA TRP A 699 -42.08 10.12 -5.64
C TRP A 699 -40.95 9.10 -5.61
N TRP A 700 -41.24 7.85 -6.00
CA TRP A 700 -40.21 6.81 -6.09
C TRP A 700 -39.06 7.19 -7.04
N LEU A 701 -39.38 7.74 -8.21
CA LEU A 701 -38.36 8.18 -9.18
C LEU A 701 -37.56 9.38 -8.65
N PHE A 702 -38.21 10.30 -7.94
CA PHE A 702 -37.55 11.43 -7.31
C PHE A 702 -36.53 10.97 -6.25
N ASP A 703 -36.92 10.06 -5.37
CA ASP A 703 -36.04 9.53 -4.32
C ASP A 703 -34.84 8.78 -4.91
N MET A 704 -35.07 7.96 -5.94
CA MET A 704 -34.01 7.27 -6.69
C MET A 704 -33.08 8.27 -7.41
N ALA A 705 -33.63 9.30 -8.03
CA ALA A 705 -32.85 10.34 -8.69
C ALA A 705 -31.97 11.09 -7.68
N MET A 706 -32.49 11.39 -6.49
CA MET A 706 -31.75 12.06 -5.43
C MET A 706 -30.61 11.17 -4.89
N LEU A 707 -30.85 9.86 -4.70
CA LEU A 707 -29.81 8.90 -4.36
C LEU A 707 -28.67 8.89 -5.40
N ILE A 708 -29.02 8.80 -6.67
CA ILE A 708 -28.05 8.78 -7.77
C ILE A 708 -27.27 10.11 -7.81
N ALA A 709 -27.95 11.24 -7.63
CA ALA A 709 -27.33 12.56 -7.58
C ALA A 709 -26.31 12.68 -6.43
N LEU A 710 -26.66 12.19 -5.23
CA LEU A 710 -25.74 12.09 -4.09
C LEU A 710 -24.53 11.21 -4.42
N GLY A 711 -24.76 10.05 -5.06
CA GLY A 711 -23.69 9.17 -5.52
C GLY A 711 -22.72 9.87 -6.48
N VAL A 712 -23.24 10.56 -7.50
CA VAL A 712 -22.44 11.32 -8.46
C VAL A 712 -21.64 12.44 -7.76
N MET A 713 -22.26 13.17 -6.83
CA MET A 713 -21.59 14.20 -6.04
C MET A 713 -20.38 13.64 -5.28
N TRP A 714 -20.53 12.49 -4.61
CA TRP A 714 -19.43 11.86 -3.87
C TRP A 714 -18.34 11.29 -4.80
N ILE A 715 -18.70 10.78 -5.98
CA ILE A 715 -17.72 10.36 -7.01
C ILE A 715 -16.88 11.55 -7.47
N LEU A 716 -17.52 12.69 -7.76
CA LEU A 716 -16.85 13.93 -8.16
C LEU A 716 -15.92 14.44 -7.05
N PHE A 717 -16.37 14.38 -5.79
CA PHE A 717 -15.55 14.74 -4.63
C PHE A 717 -14.29 13.87 -4.51
N VAL A 718 -14.42 12.53 -4.63
CA VAL A 718 -13.28 11.60 -4.61
C VAL A 718 -12.33 11.87 -5.78
N CYS A 719 -12.86 12.09 -6.99
CA CYS A 719 -12.08 12.45 -8.17
C CYS A 719 -11.26 13.72 -7.93
N TRP A 720 -11.90 14.78 -7.46
CA TRP A 720 -11.25 16.05 -7.15
C TRP A 720 -10.15 15.88 -6.11
N ARG A 721 -10.44 15.14 -5.03
CA ARG A 721 -9.49 14.91 -3.94
C ARG A 721 -8.25 14.15 -4.39
N LEU A 722 -8.42 13.09 -5.19
CA LEU A 722 -7.32 12.29 -5.73
C LEU A 722 -6.44 13.11 -6.66
N ARG A 723 -7.03 13.88 -7.59
CA ARG A 723 -6.28 14.77 -8.51
C ARG A 723 -5.48 15.82 -7.76
N ARG A 724 -6.07 16.46 -6.76
CA ARG A 724 -5.38 17.46 -5.92
C ARG A 724 -4.18 16.87 -5.17
N SER A 725 -4.31 15.63 -4.70
CA SER A 725 -3.22 14.95 -4.01
C SER A 725 -2.01 14.64 -4.90
N LEU A 726 -2.23 14.53 -6.21
CA LEU A 726 -1.17 14.35 -7.21
C LEU A 726 -0.51 15.70 -7.56
N SER A 727 -1.28 16.78 -7.64
CA SER A 727 -0.75 18.12 -7.97
C SER A 727 0.08 18.73 -6.83
N GLU A 728 -0.30 18.54 -5.57
CA GLU A 728 0.43 19.07 -4.41
C GLU A 728 1.86 18.49 -4.26
N GLN A 729 2.20 17.41 -4.97
CA GLN A 729 3.53 16.79 -4.94
C GLN A 729 4.38 17.06 -6.19
N GLY A 730 3.77 17.53 -7.27
CA GLY A 730 4.48 17.90 -8.51
C GLY A 730 5.12 19.30 -8.47
N SER A 731 4.76 20.12 -7.48
CA SER A 731 5.34 21.45 -7.28
C SER A 731 6.56 21.37 -6.36
N PRO A 732 7.77 21.74 -6.81
CA PRO A 732 8.92 21.90 -5.94
C PRO A 732 8.80 23.23 -5.17
N THR A 733 7.81 23.34 -4.30
CA THR A 733 7.69 24.46 -3.37
C THR A 733 7.11 23.93 -2.06
N GLY A 734 8.00 23.52 -1.17
CA GLY A 734 7.71 23.52 0.26
C GLY A 734 7.54 24.97 0.71
N THR A 735 6.33 25.49 0.58
CA THR A 735 5.87 26.70 1.26
C THR A 735 4.49 26.44 1.84
N THR A 736 4.47 25.70 2.95
CA THR A 736 3.42 25.86 3.97
C THR A 736 4.07 26.21 5.29
N SER A 737 4.71 27.38 5.33
CA SER A 737 4.63 28.24 6.51
C SER A 737 3.27 28.93 6.47
N ARG A 738 2.31 28.46 7.27
CA ARG A 738 1.24 29.36 7.74
C ARG A 738 1.70 29.93 9.08
N PRO A 739 1.79 31.26 9.23
CA PRO A 739 1.98 31.86 10.54
C PRO A 739 0.63 31.91 11.29
N ARG A 740 0.71 31.54 12.58
CA ARG A 740 -0.29 31.56 13.65
C ARG A 740 -1.36 30.48 13.65
#